data_AF-E3JXA4-F1
#
_entry.id   AF-E3JXA4-F1
#
_cell.length_a   1.000
_cell.length_b   1.000
_cell.length_c   1.000
_cell.angle_alpha   90.00
_cell.angle_beta   90.00
_cell.angle_gamma   90.00
#
_symmetry.space_group_name_H-M   'P 1'
#
loop_
_entity.id
_entity.type
_entity.pdbx_description
1 polymer ?
#
loop_
_entity_poly.entity_id
_entity_poly.type
_entity_poly.pdbx_seq_one_letter_code
_entity_poly.pdbx_strand_id
1 'polypeptide(L)'
;MPIVGSDRLSHPYTQVSPGLFSFGPKGNAGSEAEECLGCLGSAWIPGFDRGRVCCAGEIAYSPALPSTPTAPHSYSTTSHKNQQTKQINISPLSVSRTTHCPLATVLGNCHSVIMHRLNLNKIASAPRFLSNSLAPSNRLTSKFTKSSQNLRHLATATNDQVLRKAPSPVDGFVNSNNSYYIEEMYRMWRKDPGSVHASWNVYFSGLEKGLPSENAFRPPPGLVSMPQPAGGAPMLAMPGSGGEVEDHMKIQLLVRAYQVRGHHIAKLDPLNLSEADLQTIRPPEMDLKHYGFDENTDYEKEFSLGPGILPLFHTKDREKMKLREIIEACNRIYCGHIGLQYVHLPDRKECDWIRERVELPVPWSYSLEEKRMILDRLIWSDSFERFVASKHPNEKRFGLEGGESLIPGMKALIDRSVDAGVKSIVIGMPHRGRLNVLSNVVRKPMEAIFNEFAGSADASEDGGGDVKYHLGANYVRPTPSGKKVALSLVANPSHLEAEDPVVLGKTKALQHFDGEGSTDHAMGILLHGDAAFAGQGVVYETMGFHDLPHFGTGGTVHLVINNQIGFTTDPRQGRSTPYCTDIAKSIDAPIFHVNGDDAEAVTFVCQLAADWRAAFKKDVVVDIVCYRRHGHNETDQPSFTQPKMYQAIGQQPPTLKIYTDHLIKEGSFTEQENQQSQRMGVEYDGEGLRRKSGLQPNFARVAVELELKENILEARPTGVERSVMNKIGDTISGGWPENFEVHKNLGRILKNRGKTIAEGDQIDWSTAEALAFGSLLLEGNHVRVSGQDVERGTFSQRHAVLHDQKTNDNYIPLSNLKPEGSDPVGPFTICNSSLSEFGALGFELGYSLVDPHLLTMWEAQFGDFANNAQCIIDQFICSGERKWLQRTGLVMSLPHGYDGQGPEHSSARIERFLQLCDDDPFKFPTPEKAQRIHQDCNMQLVYCTTPSNYFHVLRRQIHRDFRKPLIVFFSKSLLRHPLAKSSVTEMEPGTFFIPLIPEPGFSGMVENHQIKRHIFCSGQVYYTLLQEREKRNINDIAITRIEQLSPVPYYEIVKALETYPNSDVMYCQEEPVNGGAYTYLAPRLENAMNQTENHAGKKVLYAGRPPYASVATGSKKIHKQEVQQFLDQALNV
;
A
#
# COMPACT_ATOMS: atom_id res chain seq x y z
N MET A 1 -12.54 40.55 23.72
CA MET A 1 -13.23 41.81 24.09
C MET A 1 -14.29 42.13 23.02
N PRO A 2 -15.37 42.88 23.31
CA PRO A 2 -16.63 42.73 22.57
C PRO A 2 -17.17 44.00 21.85
N ILE A 3 -18.06 43.78 20.86
CA ILE A 3 -18.99 44.74 20.16
C ILE A 3 -18.30 45.92 19.41
N VAL A 4 -18.80 46.56 18.33
CA VAL A 4 -20.09 46.54 17.56
C VAL A 4 -19.79 46.74 16.05
N GLY A 5 -20.68 46.33 15.13
CA GLY A 5 -20.78 46.97 13.79
C GLY A 5 -21.49 46.15 12.71
N SER A 6 -22.53 46.70 12.08
CA SER A 6 -23.11 46.26 10.80
C SER A 6 -22.52 47.10 9.64
N ASP A 7 -22.61 46.74 8.36
CA ASP A 7 -23.84 46.81 7.53
C ASP A 7 -23.77 45.94 6.26
N ARG A 8 -24.92 45.79 5.58
CA ARG A 8 -25.04 45.28 4.21
C ARG A 8 -25.10 46.43 3.21
N LEU A 9 -24.50 46.27 2.02
CA LEU A 9 -25.10 46.70 0.75
C LEU A 9 -24.40 46.04 -0.46
N SER A 10 -25.01 46.15 -1.64
CA SER A 10 -24.69 45.37 -2.85
C SER A 10 -23.93 46.15 -3.93
N HIS A 11 -23.29 45.38 -4.84
CA HIS A 11 -22.93 45.64 -6.26
C HIS A 11 -23.27 47.01 -6.92
N PRO A 12 -22.47 47.53 -7.91
CA PRO A 12 -21.99 46.71 -9.05
C PRO A 12 -20.73 47.12 -9.88
N TYR A 13 -20.43 46.29 -10.90
CA TYR A 13 -19.87 46.54 -12.25
C TYR A 13 -18.53 47.30 -12.55
N THR A 14 -17.54 46.50 -13.00
CA THR A 14 -16.63 46.62 -14.20
C THR A 14 -15.75 47.85 -14.54
N GLN A 15 -14.45 47.54 -14.74
CA GLN A 15 -13.52 47.90 -15.85
C GLN A 15 -13.35 49.34 -16.38
N VAL A 16 -12.07 49.76 -16.49
CA VAL A 16 -11.48 50.46 -17.68
C VAL A 16 -10.00 50.03 -17.85
N SER A 17 -9.52 49.88 -19.09
CA SER A 17 -8.08 49.75 -19.49
C SER A 17 -7.68 50.90 -20.42
N PRO A 18 -6.39 51.11 -20.77
CA PRO A 18 -6.07 51.24 -22.22
C PRO A 18 -4.65 50.85 -22.69
N GLY A 19 -4.53 50.59 -24.00
CA GLY A 19 -3.26 50.47 -24.77
C GLY A 19 -3.38 49.50 -25.95
N LEU A 20 -3.97 49.88 -27.10
CA LEU A 20 -3.34 50.49 -28.31
C LEU A 20 -2.41 49.50 -29.07
N PHE A 21 -2.47 49.33 -30.41
CA PHE A 21 -2.89 50.23 -31.51
C PHE A 21 -3.31 49.47 -32.80
N SER A 22 -4.28 49.99 -33.58
CA SER A 22 -4.35 50.03 -35.09
C SER A 22 -4.32 48.73 -35.95
N PHE A 23 -4.94 48.59 -37.15
CA PHE A 23 -5.88 49.37 -37.98
C PHE A 23 -6.41 48.47 -39.15
N GLY A 24 -7.59 48.73 -39.73
CA GLY A 24 -7.89 48.36 -41.15
C GLY A 24 -9.08 47.40 -41.42
N PRO A 25 -10.01 47.68 -42.37
CA PRO A 25 -11.29 46.91 -42.50
C PRO A 25 -11.73 46.49 -43.93
N LYS A 26 -12.79 45.64 -44.03
CA LYS A 26 -13.99 45.68 -44.94
C LYS A 26 -14.68 44.29 -45.07
N GLY A 27 -15.99 44.20 -45.39
CA GLY A 27 -16.56 42.93 -45.90
C GLY A 27 -18.06 42.57 -45.82
N ASN A 28 -19.01 43.51 -45.91
CA ASN A 28 -20.48 43.36 -46.09
C ASN A 28 -21.17 41.98 -46.38
N ALA A 29 -22.16 41.65 -45.54
CA ALA A 29 -23.62 41.52 -45.84
C ALA A 29 -24.25 40.32 -46.63
N GLY A 30 -25.54 40.08 -46.32
CA GLY A 30 -26.51 39.14 -46.94
C GLY A 30 -27.09 38.16 -45.89
N SER A 31 -28.35 38.19 -45.42
CA SER A 31 -29.71 38.22 -46.06
C SER A 31 -30.08 36.89 -46.77
N GLU A 32 -31.29 36.32 -46.67
CA GLU A 32 -32.51 36.68 -45.91
C GLU A 32 -33.45 35.46 -45.75
N ALA A 33 -34.15 35.41 -44.60
CA ALA A 33 -35.61 35.23 -44.38
C ALA A 33 -36.51 34.23 -45.16
N GLU A 34 -37.50 33.69 -44.41
CA GLU A 34 -38.89 33.35 -44.82
C GLU A 34 -39.12 32.13 -45.77
N GLU A 35 -40.28 31.43 -45.81
CA GLU A 35 -41.58 31.59 -45.10
C GLU A 35 -42.39 30.26 -44.95
N CYS A 36 -43.24 30.19 -43.91
CA CYS A 36 -44.65 29.72 -43.84
C CYS A 36 -45.24 28.33 -44.28
N LEU A 37 -46.21 27.90 -43.43
CA LEU A 37 -47.58 27.36 -43.70
C LEU A 37 -47.93 25.83 -43.76
N GLY A 38 -49.03 25.48 -43.05
CA GLY A 38 -49.91 24.30 -43.29
C GLY A 38 -50.01 23.27 -42.14
N CYS A 39 -50.85 23.40 -41.09
CA CYS A 39 -52.33 23.26 -41.01
C CYS A 39 -52.87 21.82 -41.24
N LEU A 40 -53.83 21.24 -40.50
CA LEU A 40 -54.63 21.54 -39.28
C LEU A 40 -55.10 20.15 -38.72
N GLY A 41 -55.34 19.85 -37.43
CA GLY A 41 -56.13 20.49 -36.37
C GLY A 41 -57.19 19.48 -35.88
N SER A 42 -57.71 19.41 -34.64
CA SER A 42 -57.54 20.12 -33.34
C SER A 42 -57.62 19.03 -32.22
N ALA A 43 -57.92 19.16 -30.91
CA ALA A 43 -58.42 20.16 -29.93
C ALA A 43 -58.04 19.63 -28.49
N TRP A 44 -58.20 20.28 -27.32
CA TRP A 44 -58.65 21.63 -26.89
C TRP A 44 -58.03 21.99 -25.51
N ILE A 45 -58.32 23.19 -24.97
CA ILE A 45 -57.63 23.94 -23.87
C ILE A 45 -58.68 24.82 -23.12
N PRO A 46 -58.57 25.30 -21.84
CA PRO A 46 -57.43 25.41 -20.90
C PRO A 46 -57.68 24.92 -19.42
N GLY A 47 -56.76 25.22 -18.48
CA GLY A 47 -57.00 25.24 -17.02
C GLY A 47 -55.79 25.69 -16.17
N PHE A 48 -55.83 26.85 -15.48
CA PHE A 48 -54.65 27.61 -14.98
C PHE A 48 -54.42 27.62 -13.44
N ASP A 49 -53.14 27.75 -13.05
CA ASP A 49 -52.55 28.48 -11.90
C ASP A 49 -52.49 27.97 -10.42
N ARG A 50 -51.47 28.52 -9.73
CA ARG A 50 -51.00 28.52 -8.31
C ARG A 50 -51.91 28.04 -7.15
N GLY A 51 -51.30 27.28 -6.22
CA GLY A 51 -50.87 27.88 -4.93
C GLY A 51 -51.31 27.29 -3.56
N ARG A 52 -50.31 26.88 -2.76
CA ARG A 52 -50.18 26.95 -1.26
C ARG A 52 -51.22 26.32 -0.29
N VAL A 53 -50.69 25.37 0.52
CA VAL A 53 -50.67 25.36 2.01
C VAL A 53 -51.89 24.82 2.83
N CYS A 54 -51.54 24.12 3.93
CA CYS A 54 -52.29 23.80 5.18
C CYS A 54 -53.24 22.59 5.29
N CYS A 55 -52.76 21.60 6.08
CA CYS A 55 -53.38 21.03 7.30
C CYS A 55 -54.71 20.23 7.30
N ALA A 56 -54.67 19.13 8.08
CA ALA A 56 -55.76 18.28 8.57
C ALA A 56 -56.58 17.47 7.52
N GLY A 57 -57.09 16.26 7.81
CA GLY A 57 -56.86 15.39 8.98
C GLY A 57 -58.14 14.73 9.51
N GLU A 58 -58.18 13.38 9.55
CA GLU A 58 -59.22 12.54 10.20
C GLU A 58 -60.68 12.74 9.68
N ILE A 59 -61.73 11.95 9.98
CA ILE A 59 -62.02 10.68 10.71
C ILE A 59 -63.20 10.00 9.94
N ALA A 60 -63.64 8.74 10.08
CA ALA A 60 -63.31 7.50 10.81
C ALA A 60 -64.15 6.35 10.16
N TYR A 61 -64.10 5.10 10.67
CA TYR A 61 -65.27 4.47 11.33
C TYR A 61 -64.90 3.15 12.07
N SER A 62 -65.74 2.77 13.05
CA SER A 62 -65.65 1.62 13.98
C SER A 62 -66.80 0.62 13.71
N PRO A 63 -67.16 -0.42 14.52
CA PRO A 63 -66.75 -0.86 15.87
C PRO A 63 -66.38 -2.40 15.93
N ALA A 64 -66.28 -3.16 17.04
CA ALA A 64 -66.79 -3.00 18.41
C ALA A 64 -66.00 -3.72 19.55
N LEU A 65 -66.45 -3.43 20.78
CA LEU A 65 -65.96 -3.77 22.14
C LEU A 65 -66.75 -4.99 22.74
N PRO A 66 -66.65 -5.43 24.04
CA PRO A 66 -66.03 -4.83 25.26
C PRO A 66 -65.18 -5.84 26.10
N SER A 67 -64.77 -5.67 27.38
CA SER A 67 -65.10 -4.71 28.47
C SER A 67 -63.91 -4.45 29.44
N THR A 68 -64.09 -3.47 30.35
CA THR A 68 -63.11 -2.91 31.33
C THR A 68 -63.46 -3.37 32.79
N PRO A 69 -63.06 -2.75 33.95
CA PRO A 69 -62.09 -1.66 34.25
C PRO A 69 -61.20 -1.82 35.53
N THR A 70 -60.24 -0.89 35.76
CA THR A 70 -59.98 -0.07 37.01
C THR A 70 -58.50 0.40 37.16
N ALA A 71 -58.23 1.37 38.06
CA ALA A 71 -56.96 2.10 38.29
C ALA A 71 -56.86 2.51 39.80
N PRO A 72 -56.02 3.46 40.33
CA PRO A 72 -54.92 4.28 39.75
C PRO A 72 -53.66 4.49 40.70
N HIS A 73 -52.78 5.45 40.36
CA HIS A 73 -51.89 6.29 41.24
C HIS A 73 -50.48 5.84 41.78
N SER A 74 -49.43 6.27 41.05
CA SER A 74 -48.42 7.33 41.40
C SER A 74 -47.29 7.21 42.46
N TYR A 75 -46.12 7.77 42.06
CA TYR A 75 -45.06 8.50 42.81
C TYR A 75 -44.02 7.80 43.74
N SER A 76 -42.72 7.94 43.35
CA SER A 76 -41.56 8.33 44.20
C SER A 76 -41.01 7.36 45.29
N THR A 77 -39.77 7.38 45.80
CA THR A 77 -38.43 7.92 45.39
C THR A 77 -37.30 7.25 46.22
N THR A 78 -36.03 7.48 45.85
CA THR A 78 -34.83 7.54 46.74
C THR A 78 -34.36 6.32 47.57
N SER A 79 -33.34 5.67 47.03
CA SER A 79 -31.92 5.72 47.50
C SER A 79 -31.34 4.88 48.67
N HIS A 80 -30.07 4.52 48.44
CA HIS A 80 -28.91 4.55 49.36
C HIS A 80 -28.51 3.35 50.26
N LYS A 81 -27.30 2.86 49.92
CA LYS A 81 -26.04 2.83 50.73
C LYS A 81 -25.53 1.50 51.32
N ASN A 82 -24.34 1.18 50.80
CA ASN A 82 -23.09 0.82 51.52
C ASN A 82 -22.95 -0.50 52.30
N GLN A 83 -21.93 -1.25 51.86
CA GLN A 83 -20.86 -1.85 52.70
C GLN A 83 -21.30 -3.01 53.64
N GLN A 84 -20.42 -3.92 54.09
CA GLN A 84 -18.95 -3.89 54.10
C GLN A 84 -18.36 -5.30 53.89
N THR A 85 -17.03 -5.35 53.75
CA THR A 85 -16.19 -6.55 53.56
C THR A 85 -16.31 -7.63 54.65
N LYS A 86 -16.10 -8.90 54.26
CA LYS A 86 -14.99 -9.72 54.81
C LYS A 86 -14.69 -10.99 54.00
N GLN A 87 -13.47 -11.48 54.16
CA GLN A 87 -12.95 -12.73 53.60
C GLN A 87 -13.36 -13.92 54.46
N ILE A 88 -13.38 -15.14 53.90
CA ILE A 88 -12.45 -16.24 54.25
C ILE A 88 -12.67 -17.45 53.31
N ASN A 89 -11.64 -18.30 53.19
CA ASN A 89 -11.57 -19.48 52.33
C ASN A 89 -12.47 -20.65 52.79
N ILE A 90 -12.37 -21.75 52.01
CA ILE A 90 -12.55 -23.18 52.35
C ILE A 90 -13.78 -23.85 51.70
N SER A 91 -13.47 -24.88 50.91
CA SER A 91 -14.33 -25.88 50.25
C SER A 91 -14.51 -27.10 51.21
N PRO A 92 -14.95 -28.33 50.83
CA PRO A 92 -15.36 -28.87 49.52
C PRO A 92 -16.62 -29.79 49.59
N LEU A 93 -16.77 -30.68 48.59
CA LEU A 93 -17.56 -31.94 48.60
C LEU A 93 -19.11 -31.83 48.55
N SER A 94 -19.89 -32.82 48.07
CA SER A 94 -19.73 -33.82 46.96
C SER A 94 -20.99 -34.72 46.87
N VAL A 95 -21.09 -35.58 45.84
CA VAL A 95 -21.94 -36.81 45.76
C VAL A 95 -23.46 -36.57 45.57
N SER A 96 -24.27 -37.43 44.91
CA SER A 96 -24.15 -38.23 43.65
C SER A 96 -25.53 -38.91 43.37
N ARG A 97 -25.64 -39.62 42.22
CA ARG A 97 -26.56 -40.75 41.85
C ARG A 97 -27.43 -40.49 40.61
N THR A 98 -27.79 -41.44 39.74
CA THR A 98 -27.15 -42.63 39.10
C THR A 98 -28.27 -43.50 38.50
N THR A 99 -28.15 -43.97 37.25
CA THR A 99 -28.74 -45.20 36.60
C THR A 99 -28.91 -44.94 35.09
N HIS A 100 -28.75 -45.89 34.16
CA HIS A 100 -28.10 -47.21 34.15
C HIS A 100 -27.72 -47.57 32.70
N CYS A 101 -26.94 -48.64 32.51
CA CYS A 101 -26.51 -49.18 31.20
C CYS A 101 -26.56 -50.73 31.29
N PRO A 102 -26.61 -51.45 30.16
CA PRO A 102 -25.58 -52.50 30.00
C PRO A 102 -25.08 -52.80 28.57
N LEU A 103 -23.74 -52.72 28.42
CA LEU A 103 -22.82 -53.76 27.89
C LEU A 103 -22.85 -54.16 26.39
N ALA A 104 -21.72 -54.44 25.71
CA ALA A 104 -20.27 -54.41 26.05
C ALA A 104 -19.45 -54.06 24.76
N THR A 105 -18.18 -54.40 24.43
CA THR A 105 -17.01 -55.22 24.90
C THR A 105 -15.83 -54.84 23.95
N VAL A 106 -14.51 -55.10 24.10
CA VAL A 106 -13.50 -55.35 25.16
C VAL A 106 -12.15 -55.60 24.41
N LEU A 107 -10.93 -55.22 24.84
CA LEU A 107 -10.42 -54.10 25.67
C LEU A 107 -8.86 -54.07 25.52
N GLY A 108 -8.21 -52.89 25.65
CA GLY A 108 -6.75 -52.77 25.91
C GLY A 108 -5.96 -51.87 24.95
N ASN A 109 -4.91 -51.15 25.38
CA ASN A 109 -4.39 -50.97 26.75
C ASN A 109 -3.65 -49.62 26.95
N CYS A 110 -3.47 -49.22 28.21
CA CYS A 110 -2.85 -47.97 28.68
C CYS A 110 -1.29 -48.00 28.72
N HIS A 111 -0.52 -46.96 29.11
CA HIS A 111 -0.53 -45.48 28.97
C HIS A 111 0.64 -44.90 29.83
N SER A 112 1.07 -43.64 29.66
CA SER A 112 1.95 -42.85 30.59
C SER A 112 3.46 -43.23 30.69
N VAL A 113 4.44 -42.42 31.17
CA VAL A 113 4.46 -40.99 31.56
C VAL A 113 5.89 -40.32 31.51
N ILE A 114 5.96 -39.11 30.91
CA ILE A 114 6.60 -37.82 31.33
C ILE A 114 7.96 -37.73 32.09
N MET A 115 8.87 -36.88 31.53
CA MET A 115 9.97 -36.04 32.11
C MET A 115 11.18 -36.62 32.89
N HIS A 116 12.39 -36.27 32.43
CA HIS A 116 13.30 -35.40 33.22
C HIS A 116 14.34 -34.62 32.38
N ARG A 117 14.91 -33.55 32.96
CA ARG A 117 16.02 -32.74 32.41
C ARG A 117 17.38 -33.38 32.70
N LEU A 118 18.38 -33.10 31.86
CA LEU A 118 19.70 -32.61 32.30
C LEU A 118 20.51 -31.98 31.13
N ASN A 119 21.66 -31.37 31.44
CA ASN A 119 22.44 -30.52 30.53
C ASN A 119 23.97 -30.72 30.77
N LEU A 120 24.80 -30.14 29.90
CA LEU A 120 26.27 -29.95 29.98
C LEU A 120 27.19 -31.08 29.45
N ASN A 121 27.81 -30.78 28.30
CA ASN A 121 29.25 -30.82 28.01
C ASN A 121 30.13 -32.02 28.45
N LYS A 122 30.80 -32.69 27.48
CA LYS A 122 32.28 -32.61 27.29
C LYS A 122 32.89 -33.50 26.17
N ILE A 123 33.94 -32.97 25.53
CA ILE A 123 35.20 -33.63 25.07
C ILE A 123 35.18 -34.64 23.88
N ALA A 124 35.61 -34.12 22.73
CA ALA A 124 36.78 -34.50 21.90
C ALA A 124 37.00 -35.87 21.20
N SER A 125 37.47 -35.75 19.95
CA SER A 125 38.60 -36.46 19.28
C SER A 125 38.62 -38.00 19.08
N ALA A 126 38.36 -38.39 17.82
CA ALA A 126 39.24 -39.23 16.98
C ALA A 126 39.32 -40.78 17.28
N PRO A 127 40.19 -41.60 16.63
CA PRO A 127 39.73 -42.36 15.42
C PRO A 127 40.24 -43.83 15.26
N ARG A 128 39.83 -44.52 14.15
CA ARG A 128 40.35 -45.81 13.57
C ARG A 128 39.98 -47.10 14.35
N PHE A 129 39.96 -48.35 13.86
CA PHE A 129 40.02 -49.10 12.55
C PHE A 129 39.73 -50.63 12.87
N LEU A 130 39.59 -51.67 12.01
CA LEU A 130 39.63 -51.97 10.55
C LEU A 130 38.99 -53.39 10.25
N SER A 131 38.93 -53.80 8.96
CA SER A 131 38.72 -55.19 8.42
C SER A 131 37.29 -55.79 8.48
N ASN A 132 36.84 -56.76 7.63
CA ASN A 132 37.47 -57.46 6.48
C ASN A 132 36.44 -57.87 5.37
N SER A 133 36.79 -58.76 4.41
CA SER A 133 36.21 -58.87 3.03
C SER A 133 35.47 -60.18 2.64
N LEU A 134 34.73 -60.20 1.50
CA LEU A 134 34.81 -61.20 0.38
C LEU A 134 33.76 -61.03 -0.78
N ALA A 135 33.96 -61.73 -1.92
CA ALA A 135 33.09 -61.84 -3.13
C ALA A 135 33.42 -63.16 -3.91
N PRO A 136 32.73 -63.57 -5.02
CA PRO A 136 33.31 -63.30 -6.37
C PRO A 136 32.42 -63.37 -7.66
N SER A 137 32.99 -62.86 -8.77
CA SER A 137 32.66 -63.13 -10.20
C SER A 137 31.33 -62.49 -10.71
N ASN A 138 30.87 -62.49 -11.98
CA ASN A 138 31.21 -62.89 -13.39
C ASN A 138 30.20 -62.08 -14.29
N ARG A 139 30.07 -62.01 -15.64
CA ARG A 139 30.76 -62.17 -16.96
C ARG A 139 29.67 -61.77 -18.01
N LEU A 140 29.79 -61.21 -19.22
CA LEU A 140 30.75 -60.62 -20.20
C LEU A 140 29.85 -59.69 -21.12
N THR A 141 30.13 -59.01 -22.24
CA THR A 141 31.23 -58.65 -23.21
C THR A 141 30.61 -57.56 -24.15
N SER A 142 31.28 -56.65 -24.88
CA SER A 142 32.64 -56.04 -24.86
C SER A 142 32.75 -55.01 -26.03
N LYS A 143 33.84 -54.20 -26.06
CA LYS A 143 34.37 -53.37 -27.20
C LYS A 143 33.66 -52.03 -27.49
N PHE A 144 34.37 -50.91 -27.74
CA PHE A 144 35.84 -50.65 -27.78
C PHE A 144 36.20 -49.21 -27.34
N THR A 145 37.04 -49.09 -26.28
CA THR A 145 38.20 -48.15 -26.05
C THR A 145 38.18 -46.67 -26.50
N LYS A 146 38.80 -45.71 -25.78
CA LYS A 146 40.10 -45.72 -25.02
C LYS A 146 39.99 -44.89 -23.71
N SER A 147 40.25 -45.46 -22.52
CA SER A 147 41.51 -45.42 -21.72
C SER A 147 42.11 -44.01 -21.51
N SER A 148 42.23 -43.39 -20.32
CA SER A 148 42.14 -43.74 -18.88
C SER A 148 43.39 -44.33 -18.16
N GLN A 149 43.78 -43.64 -17.07
CA GLN A 149 44.61 -44.03 -15.90
C GLN A 149 46.07 -44.49 -16.04
N ASN A 150 46.95 -43.94 -15.16
CA ASN A 150 47.95 -44.59 -14.26
C ASN A 150 49.06 -43.58 -13.83
N LEU A 151 49.79 -43.69 -12.69
CA LEU A 151 49.84 -44.68 -11.60
C LEU A 151 50.28 -44.06 -10.23
N ARG A 152 50.28 -44.90 -9.18
CA ARG A 152 50.39 -44.67 -7.72
C ARG A 152 51.71 -44.10 -7.14
N HIS A 153 51.58 -43.54 -5.93
CA HIS A 153 52.46 -43.59 -4.73
C HIS A 153 54.00 -43.72 -4.83
N LEU A 154 54.66 -42.78 -4.13
CA LEU A 154 55.75 -42.90 -3.13
C LEU A 154 55.79 -41.52 -2.41
N ALA A 155 56.40 -41.25 -1.26
CA ALA A 155 56.68 -41.92 0.01
C ALA A 155 57.64 -40.97 0.78
N THR A 156 57.45 -40.79 2.08
CA THR A 156 58.36 -40.07 3.02
C THR A 156 58.68 -38.58 2.74
N ALA A 157 59.09 -37.87 3.81
CA ALA A 157 59.36 -36.44 3.78
C ALA A 157 60.87 -36.15 3.84
N THR A 158 61.28 -35.07 3.18
CA THR A 158 62.50 -34.31 3.52
C THR A 158 62.06 -32.95 4.05
N ASN A 159 62.45 -32.64 5.28
CA ASN A 159 62.21 -31.34 5.90
C ASN A 159 63.27 -30.37 5.39
N ASP A 160 62.87 -29.30 4.69
CA ASP A 160 63.78 -28.21 4.34
C ASP A 160 63.06 -26.86 4.38
N GLN A 161 63.62 -25.91 5.14
CA GLN A 161 62.96 -24.67 5.49
C GLN A 161 63.33 -23.54 4.53
N VAL A 162 62.50 -23.31 3.52
CA VAL A 162 62.50 -22.04 2.77
C VAL A 162 61.13 -21.38 2.91
N LEU A 163 61.13 -20.20 3.54
CA LEU A 163 59.94 -19.41 3.83
C LEU A 163 59.23 -18.98 2.54
N ARG A 164 58.14 -19.67 2.17
CA ARG A 164 57.20 -19.16 1.16
C ARG A 164 56.41 -18.01 1.77
N LYS A 165 56.94 -16.79 1.60
CA LYS A 165 56.21 -15.54 1.83
C LYS A 165 54.86 -15.60 1.11
N ALA A 166 53.80 -15.06 1.72
CA ALA A 166 52.55 -14.84 0.99
C ALA A 166 52.81 -13.88 -0.19
N PRO A 167 52.05 -13.97 -1.30
CA PRO A 167 52.08 -12.96 -2.36
C PRO A 167 51.82 -11.57 -1.77
N SER A 168 52.46 -10.53 -2.29
CA SER A 168 52.25 -9.19 -1.77
C SER A 168 50.84 -8.70 -2.11
N PRO A 169 50.17 -7.88 -1.27
CA PRO A 169 48.88 -7.27 -1.64
C PRO A 169 48.93 -6.46 -2.94
N VAL A 170 50.10 -5.94 -3.34
CA VAL A 170 50.26 -5.26 -4.64
C VAL A 170 50.31 -6.23 -5.83
N ASP A 171 50.59 -7.52 -5.61
CA ASP A 171 50.63 -8.56 -6.65
C ASP A 171 49.22 -9.02 -7.10
N GLY A 172 48.15 -8.33 -6.68
CA GLY A 172 46.76 -8.66 -7.07
C GLY A 172 46.50 -8.65 -8.59
N PHE A 173 47.35 -7.97 -9.38
CA PHE A 173 47.32 -8.06 -10.84
C PHE A 173 47.92 -9.38 -11.37
N VAL A 174 48.80 -10.04 -10.60
CA VAL A 174 49.41 -11.35 -10.86
C VAL A 174 48.49 -12.50 -10.42
N ASN A 175 47.20 -12.39 -10.75
CA ASN A 175 46.27 -13.49 -10.54
C ASN A 175 46.51 -14.63 -11.56
N SER A 176 45.94 -15.81 -11.28
CA SER A 176 46.10 -17.01 -12.11
C SER A 176 45.70 -16.81 -13.57
N ASN A 177 44.71 -15.96 -13.85
CA ASN A 177 44.15 -15.75 -15.17
C ASN A 177 45.06 -14.86 -16.04
N ASN A 178 45.80 -13.94 -15.42
CA ASN A 178 46.75 -13.04 -16.08
C ASN A 178 48.17 -13.62 -16.20
N SER A 179 48.46 -14.73 -15.52
CA SER A 179 49.81 -15.32 -15.38
C SER A 179 50.57 -15.45 -16.71
N TYR A 180 49.96 -16.06 -17.73
CA TYR A 180 50.55 -16.25 -19.06
C TYR A 180 50.90 -14.93 -19.77
N TYR A 181 50.05 -13.92 -19.63
CA TYR A 181 50.27 -12.60 -20.25
C TYR A 181 51.44 -11.86 -19.57
N ILE A 182 51.56 -11.95 -18.25
CA ILE A 182 52.69 -11.39 -17.50
C ILE A 182 53.99 -12.14 -17.81
N GLU A 183 53.94 -13.46 -18.00
CA GLU A 183 55.10 -14.24 -18.40
C GLU A 183 55.60 -13.87 -19.81
N GLU A 184 54.71 -13.69 -20.79
CA GLU A 184 55.12 -13.21 -22.13
C GLU A 184 55.62 -11.76 -22.08
N MET A 185 55.00 -10.84 -21.33
CA MET A 185 55.56 -9.50 -21.14
C MET A 185 56.98 -9.55 -20.53
N TYR A 186 57.23 -10.45 -19.58
CA TYR A 186 58.57 -10.65 -19.02
C TYR A 186 59.55 -11.25 -20.06
N ARG A 187 59.11 -12.24 -20.86
CA ARG A 187 59.90 -12.84 -21.96
C ARG A 187 60.23 -11.85 -23.08
N MET A 188 59.39 -10.84 -23.31
CA MET A 188 59.64 -9.74 -24.24
C MET A 188 60.59 -8.70 -23.62
N TRP A 189 60.32 -8.25 -22.39
CA TRP A 189 61.20 -7.33 -21.65
C TRP A 189 62.64 -7.88 -21.49
N ARG A 190 62.79 -9.19 -21.26
CA ARG A 190 64.07 -9.92 -21.22
C ARG A 190 64.88 -9.88 -22.53
N LYS A 191 64.26 -9.52 -23.66
CA LYS A 191 64.92 -9.37 -24.98
C LYS A 191 65.15 -7.90 -25.32
N ASP A 192 64.18 -7.04 -25.00
CA ASP A 192 64.25 -5.59 -25.12
C ASP A 192 63.47 -4.93 -23.96
N PRO A 193 64.15 -4.26 -23.01
CA PRO A 193 63.49 -3.55 -21.92
C PRO A 193 62.53 -2.43 -22.37
N GLY A 194 62.64 -1.93 -23.60
CA GLY A 194 61.73 -0.97 -24.21
C GLY A 194 60.43 -1.57 -24.77
N SER A 195 60.33 -2.90 -24.89
CA SER A 195 59.16 -3.59 -25.45
C SER A 195 57.92 -3.60 -24.55
N VAL A 196 58.04 -3.11 -23.32
CA VAL A 196 56.95 -2.98 -22.34
C VAL A 196 56.89 -1.55 -21.78
N HIS A 197 55.70 -1.15 -21.29
CA HIS A 197 55.51 0.17 -20.68
C HIS A 197 56.50 0.43 -19.52
N ALA A 198 56.90 1.69 -19.32
CA ALA A 198 57.97 2.06 -18.38
C ALA A 198 57.76 1.53 -16.95
N SER A 199 56.52 1.45 -16.46
CA SER A 199 56.20 0.85 -15.15
C SER A 199 56.54 -0.65 -15.07
N TRP A 200 56.34 -1.40 -16.15
CA TRP A 200 56.71 -2.82 -16.24
C TRP A 200 58.22 -3.00 -16.37
N ASN A 201 58.91 -2.11 -17.08
CA ASN A 201 60.37 -2.11 -17.13
C ASN A 201 60.98 -1.84 -15.73
N VAL A 202 60.45 -0.88 -14.98
CA VAL A 202 60.82 -0.64 -13.58
C VAL A 202 60.53 -1.87 -12.70
N TYR A 203 59.34 -2.47 -12.83
CA TYR A 203 58.95 -3.67 -12.08
C TYR A 203 59.88 -4.87 -12.34
N PHE A 204 60.03 -5.27 -13.61
CA PHE A 204 60.85 -6.43 -13.97
C PHE A 204 62.35 -6.20 -13.70
N SER A 205 62.87 -4.99 -13.94
CA SER A 205 64.26 -4.66 -13.59
C SER A 205 64.50 -4.55 -12.09
N GLY A 206 63.46 -4.30 -11.29
CA GLY A 206 63.50 -4.40 -9.83
C GLY A 206 63.59 -5.87 -9.37
N LEU A 207 62.75 -6.74 -9.93
CA LEU A 207 62.75 -8.18 -9.64
C LEU A 207 64.08 -8.85 -10.01
N GLU A 208 64.66 -8.57 -11.19
CA GLU A 208 65.99 -9.12 -11.54
C GLU A 208 67.12 -8.61 -10.64
N LYS A 209 66.97 -7.43 -10.02
CA LYS A 209 67.90 -6.90 -9.01
C LYS A 209 67.66 -7.45 -7.61
N GLY A 210 66.76 -8.43 -7.46
CA GLY A 210 66.44 -9.06 -6.18
C GLY A 210 65.57 -8.22 -5.25
N LEU A 211 64.94 -7.14 -5.73
CA LEU A 211 63.90 -6.47 -4.95
C LEU A 211 62.67 -7.39 -4.86
N PRO A 212 62.03 -7.53 -3.69
CA PRO A 212 60.72 -8.17 -3.60
C PRO A 212 59.68 -7.33 -4.37
N SER A 213 58.64 -7.99 -4.90
CA SER A 213 57.60 -7.37 -5.75
C SER A 213 56.99 -6.11 -5.14
N GLU A 214 56.75 -6.14 -3.83
CA GLU A 214 56.29 -5.02 -3.00
C GLU A 214 57.11 -3.72 -3.14
N ASN A 215 58.41 -3.82 -3.42
CA ASN A 215 59.33 -2.69 -3.62
C ASN A 215 59.67 -2.46 -5.11
N ALA A 216 59.44 -3.44 -5.97
CA ALA A 216 59.62 -3.32 -7.42
C ALA A 216 58.44 -2.60 -8.08
N PHE A 217 57.22 -2.74 -7.55
CA PHE A 217 56.02 -2.11 -8.10
C PHE A 217 55.97 -0.61 -7.79
N ARG A 218 55.97 0.21 -8.83
CA ARG A 218 55.63 1.64 -8.75
C ARG A 218 54.51 1.97 -9.73
N PRO A 219 53.37 2.53 -9.27
CA PRO A 219 52.32 2.99 -10.17
C PRO A 219 52.83 4.17 -11.02
N PRO A 220 52.31 4.36 -12.25
CA PRO A 220 52.70 5.49 -13.09
C PRO A 220 52.35 6.85 -12.45
N PRO A 221 53.26 7.85 -12.48
CA PRO A 221 52.93 9.21 -12.06
C PRO A 221 51.77 9.77 -12.90
N GLY A 222 50.69 10.22 -12.25
CA GLY A 222 49.55 10.88 -12.90
C GLY A 222 48.19 10.17 -12.73
N LEU A 223 48.15 8.89 -12.35
CA LEU A 223 46.90 8.15 -12.14
C LEU A 223 46.34 8.32 -10.71
N VAL A 224 45.82 9.52 -10.41
CA VAL A 224 45.01 9.78 -9.20
C VAL A 224 43.57 10.05 -9.61
N SER A 225 42.83 8.98 -9.91
CA SER A 225 41.35 8.96 -9.99
C SER A 225 40.84 7.53 -10.10
N MET A 226 40.36 6.96 -8.98
CA MET A 226 39.08 6.22 -8.85
C MET A 226 38.79 6.04 -7.35
N PRO A 227 37.52 5.98 -6.92
CA PRO A 227 37.17 5.84 -5.51
C PRO A 227 37.26 4.38 -5.02
N GLN A 228 37.65 4.19 -3.76
CA GLN A 228 37.46 2.91 -3.06
C GLN A 228 36.11 2.89 -2.32
N PRO A 229 35.28 1.84 -2.48
CA PRO A 229 34.19 1.55 -1.58
C PRO A 229 34.66 0.76 -0.34
N ALA A 230 34.03 1.04 0.80
CA ALA A 230 33.92 0.22 2.02
C ALA A 230 35.16 -0.59 2.52
N GLY A 231 35.78 -0.10 3.60
CA GLY A 231 36.34 -0.99 4.63
C GLY A 231 37.86 -1.23 4.64
N GLY A 232 38.67 -0.17 4.70
CA GLY A 232 40.10 -0.30 5.04
C GLY A 232 40.88 0.99 4.74
N ALA A 233 41.42 1.65 5.78
CA ALA A 233 42.17 2.89 5.60
C ALA A 233 43.58 2.63 5.01
N PRO A 234 44.03 3.41 4.00
CA PRO A 234 45.40 3.32 3.51
C PRO A 234 46.38 4.02 4.47
N MET A 235 47.43 3.30 4.91
CA MET A 235 48.56 3.92 5.62
C MET A 235 49.38 4.80 4.66
N LEU A 236 49.07 6.09 4.61
CA LEU A 236 49.87 7.10 3.89
C LEU A 236 51.09 7.54 4.72
N ALA A 237 52.11 6.68 4.79
CA ALA A 237 53.45 7.07 5.20
C ALA A 237 54.26 7.50 3.98
N MET A 238 54.23 8.79 3.63
CA MET A 238 54.96 9.37 2.50
C MET A 238 56.17 10.19 2.99
N PRO A 239 57.41 9.67 2.93
CA PRO A 239 58.57 10.40 3.41
C PRO A 239 58.92 11.56 2.47
N GLY A 240 58.76 12.81 2.92
CA GLY A 240 59.40 13.98 2.28
C GLY A 240 58.54 15.22 2.04
N SER A 241 57.23 15.21 2.29
CA SER A 241 56.39 16.41 2.33
C SER A 241 56.20 16.91 3.76
N GLY A 242 56.16 18.24 3.96
CA GLY A 242 56.07 18.84 5.30
C GLY A 242 54.81 18.43 6.06
N GLY A 243 54.96 18.17 7.36
CA GLY A 243 53.91 17.57 8.21
C GLY A 243 52.60 18.34 8.28
N GLU A 244 52.58 19.65 8.01
CA GLU A 244 51.35 20.45 7.94
C GLU A 244 50.36 19.95 6.86
N VAL A 245 50.87 19.43 5.74
CA VAL A 245 50.03 18.88 4.65
C VAL A 245 49.47 17.52 5.04
N GLU A 246 50.29 16.67 5.67
CA GLU A 246 49.87 15.36 6.17
C GLU A 246 48.83 15.51 7.29
N ASP A 247 49.06 16.43 8.23
CA ASP A 247 48.14 16.75 9.32
C ASP A 247 46.83 17.36 8.79
N HIS A 248 46.86 18.24 7.78
CA HIS A 248 45.64 18.72 7.13
C HIS A 248 44.83 17.59 6.49
N MET A 249 45.48 16.65 5.79
CA MET A 249 44.81 15.48 5.21
C MET A 249 44.20 14.56 6.29
N LYS A 250 44.89 14.36 7.41
CA LYS A 250 44.35 13.62 8.57
C LYS A 250 43.09 14.29 9.14
N ILE A 251 43.08 15.61 9.30
CA ILE A 251 41.91 16.34 9.79
C ILE A 251 40.75 16.31 8.80
N GLN A 252 41.02 16.38 7.49
CA GLN A 252 39.98 16.16 6.47
C GLN A 252 39.36 14.75 6.57
N LEU A 253 40.18 13.71 6.81
CA LEU A 253 39.69 12.34 7.02
C LEU A 253 38.90 12.19 8.33
N LEU A 254 39.31 12.87 9.42
CA LEU A 254 38.58 12.91 10.68
C LEU A 254 37.20 13.58 10.52
N VAL A 255 37.14 14.76 9.90
CA VAL A 255 35.86 15.44 9.59
C VAL A 255 34.97 14.54 8.72
N ARG A 256 35.55 13.83 7.75
CA ARG A 256 34.82 12.84 6.94
C ARG A 256 34.32 11.65 7.77
N ALA A 257 35.06 11.18 8.78
CA ALA A 257 34.60 10.14 9.68
C ALA A 257 33.37 10.61 10.49
N TYR A 258 33.38 11.85 11.01
CA TYR A 258 32.21 12.44 11.65
C TYR A 258 30.98 12.53 10.72
N GLN A 259 31.17 12.97 9.46
CA GLN A 259 30.09 12.98 8.46
C GLN A 259 29.52 11.58 8.15
N VAL A 260 30.37 10.55 8.10
CA VAL A 260 29.99 9.18 7.71
C VAL A 260 29.46 8.36 8.88
N ARG A 261 29.92 8.61 10.11
CA ARG A 261 29.64 7.75 11.28
C ARG A 261 29.30 8.47 12.59
N GLY A 262 29.28 9.79 12.66
CA GLY A 262 28.95 10.50 13.91
C GLY A 262 27.60 10.10 14.50
N HIS A 263 26.63 9.78 13.65
CA HIS A 263 25.31 9.27 14.03
C HIS A 263 25.34 7.97 14.86
N HIS A 264 26.40 7.15 14.78
CA HIS A 264 26.58 5.95 15.62
C HIS A 264 26.85 6.30 17.10
N ILE A 265 27.41 7.48 17.37
CA ILE A 265 27.74 7.97 18.73
C ILE A 265 26.95 9.24 19.09
N ALA A 266 25.88 9.54 18.36
CA ALA A 266 24.95 10.61 18.68
C ALA A 266 24.09 10.26 19.90
N LYS A 267 23.72 11.28 20.67
CA LYS A 267 22.96 11.18 21.92
C LYS A 267 21.46 11.06 21.64
N LEU A 268 21.10 10.00 20.92
CA LEU A 268 19.76 9.78 20.37
C LEU A 268 18.79 9.17 21.38
N ASP A 269 19.21 8.19 22.17
CA ASP A 269 18.34 7.51 23.14
C ASP A 269 18.12 8.39 24.39
N PRO A 270 16.88 8.80 24.71
CA PRO A 270 16.58 9.54 25.93
C PRO A 270 16.87 8.73 27.21
N LEU A 271 16.79 7.40 27.15
CA LEU A 271 16.98 6.50 28.29
C LEU A 271 18.46 6.19 28.58
N ASN A 272 19.36 6.48 27.65
CA ASN A 272 20.80 6.16 27.72
C ASN A 272 21.07 4.65 27.97
N LEU A 273 20.29 3.78 27.32
CA LEU A 273 20.37 2.32 27.37
C LEU A 273 20.79 1.70 26.03
N SER A 274 20.43 2.30 24.90
CA SER A 274 20.83 1.84 23.56
C SER A 274 22.01 2.65 23.05
N GLU A 275 23.06 1.93 22.65
CA GLU A 275 23.99 2.43 21.64
C GLU A 275 23.36 2.18 20.25
N ALA A 276 23.82 2.88 19.21
CA ALA A 276 23.26 2.71 17.86
C ALA A 276 23.66 1.36 17.24
N ASP A 277 24.88 0.90 17.51
CA ASP A 277 25.39 -0.38 17.01
C ASP A 277 24.93 -1.57 17.85
N LEU A 278 24.73 -2.70 17.17
CA LEU A 278 24.47 -3.99 17.82
C LEU A 278 25.72 -4.56 18.54
N GLN A 279 26.85 -3.85 18.52
CA GLN A 279 28.11 -4.15 19.21
C GLN A 279 28.71 -2.85 19.79
N THR A 280 29.19 -2.91 21.03
CA THR A 280 29.70 -1.79 21.83
C THR A 280 31.09 -1.31 21.35
N ILE A 281 31.19 -0.80 20.13
CA ILE A 281 32.45 -0.44 19.47
C ILE A 281 32.32 0.94 18.82
N ARG A 282 32.81 1.98 19.51
CA ARG A 282 33.04 3.31 18.90
C ARG A 282 33.95 3.11 17.66
N PRO A 283 33.57 3.63 16.47
CA PRO A 283 34.38 3.50 15.27
C PRO A 283 35.81 4.05 15.50
N PRO A 284 36.88 3.27 15.25
CA PRO A 284 38.26 3.72 15.48
C PRO A 284 38.65 5.00 14.73
N GLU A 285 38.07 5.24 13.55
CA GLU A 285 38.23 6.47 12.77
C GLU A 285 37.62 7.73 13.44
N MET A 286 36.95 7.58 14.59
CA MET A 286 36.44 8.67 15.43
C MET A 286 37.36 8.96 16.64
N ASP A 287 38.49 8.27 16.79
CA ASP A 287 39.53 8.55 17.79
C ASP A 287 40.71 9.29 17.12
N LEU A 288 41.20 10.35 17.75
CA LEU A 288 42.33 11.16 17.28
C LEU A 288 43.63 10.36 17.20
N LYS A 289 43.77 9.34 18.05
CA LYS A 289 44.93 8.44 18.08
C LYS A 289 45.02 7.56 16.84
N HIS A 290 43.90 7.35 16.13
CA HIS A 290 43.90 6.70 14.81
C HIS A 290 44.71 7.49 13.78
N TYR A 291 44.73 8.82 13.90
CA TYR A 291 45.45 9.73 13.03
C TYR A 291 46.83 10.14 13.58
N GLY A 292 47.16 9.75 14.81
CA GLY A 292 48.43 10.09 15.46
C GLY A 292 48.46 11.45 16.17
N PHE A 293 47.30 12.04 16.48
CA PHE A 293 47.19 13.23 17.34
C PHE A 293 46.90 12.82 18.80
N ASP A 294 47.38 13.60 19.77
CA ASP A 294 46.97 13.48 21.17
C ASP A 294 46.29 14.76 21.69
N GLU A 295 45.25 14.59 22.49
CA GLU A 295 44.40 15.67 23.02
C GLU A 295 45.20 16.69 23.86
N ASN A 296 46.28 16.26 24.50
CA ASN A 296 47.08 17.10 25.39
C ASN A 296 48.13 17.95 24.63
N THR A 297 48.49 17.56 23.40
CA THR A 297 49.56 18.21 22.61
C THR A 297 49.06 18.93 21.36
N ASP A 298 48.03 18.40 20.70
CA ASP A 298 47.65 18.84 19.35
C ASP A 298 46.41 19.73 19.32
N TYR A 299 45.64 19.83 20.40
CA TYR A 299 44.37 20.58 20.47
C TYR A 299 44.46 22.07 20.09
N GLU A 300 45.61 22.69 20.31
CA GLU A 300 45.87 24.10 19.98
C GLU A 300 46.51 24.30 18.59
N LYS A 301 46.79 23.23 17.82
CA LYS A 301 47.18 23.34 16.40
C LYS A 301 46.05 23.98 15.60
N GLU A 302 46.38 24.94 14.75
CA GLU A 302 45.43 25.59 13.84
C GLU A 302 45.47 25.00 12.43
N PHE A 303 44.29 24.72 11.89
CA PHE A 303 44.08 24.20 10.55
C PHE A 303 43.26 25.18 9.72
N SER A 304 43.68 25.43 8.48
CA SER A 304 42.91 26.22 7.51
C SER A 304 41.61 25.49 7.17
N LEU A 305 40.50 26.23 7.21
CA LEU A 305 39.19 25.75 6.76
C LEU A 305 39.13 25.72 5.23
N GLY A 306 38.20 24.93 4.69
CA GLY A 306 38.06 24.81 3.25
C GLY A 306 37.11 23.69 2.82
N PRO A 307 37.08 23.33 1.53
CA PRO A 307 36.09 22.38 0.98
C PRO A 307 36.01 21.03 1.69
N GLY A 308 37.11 20.57 2.30
CA GLY A 308 37.18 19.32 3.07
C GLY A 308 37.09 19.47 4.60
N ILE A 309 37.18 20.68 5.15
CA ILE A 309 37.17 20.95 6.60
C ILE A 309 36.23 22.11 6.87
N LEU A 310 35.01 21.79 7.33
CA LEU A 310 33.98 22.70 7.83
C LEU A 310 33.85 24.02 7.02
N PRO A 311 33.59 23.96 5.69
CA PRO A 311 33.64 25.14 4.81
C PRO A 311 32.71 26.29 5.22
N LEU A 312 31.59 26.00 5.89
CA LEU A 312 30.63 27.03 6.33
C LEU A 312 31.07 27.78 7.60
N PHE A 313 32.12 27.31 8.28
CA PHE A 313 32.76 28.04 9.38
C PHE A 313 33.81 29.03 8.88
N HIS A 314 34.18 28.97 7.58
CA HIS A 314 35.14 29.88 6.98
C HIS A 314 34.50 31.26 6.72
N THR A 315 34.76 32.22 7.60
CA THR A 315 34.33 33.62 7.43
C THR A 315 35.52 34.51 7.06
N LYS A 316 35.26 35.78 6.70
CA LYS A 316 36.33 36.77 6.47
C LYS A 316 37.23 37.00 7.68
N ASP A 317 36.72 36.70 8.87
CA ASP A 317 37.37 36.90 10.15
C ASP A 317 37.86 35.56 10.76
N ARG A 318 37.66 34.43 10.06
CA ARG A 318 38.01 33.08 10.52
C ARG A 318 38.38 32.16 9.35
N GLU A 319 39.60 32.29 8.85
CA GLU A 319 40.18 31.39 7.85
C GLU A 319 40.67 30.04 8.44
N LYS A 320 40.91 30.00 9.76
CA LYS A 320 41.43 28.84 10.50
C LYS A 320 40.58 28.49 11.72
N MET A 321 40.66 27.23 12.15
CA MET A 321 40.15 26.75 13.43
C MET A 321 41.19 25.91 14.15
N LYS A 322 41.15 25.91 15.48
CA LYS A 322 41.97 25.00 16.29
C LYS A 322 41.41 23.58 16.23
N LEU A 323 42.28 22.58 16.39
CA LEU A 323 41.87 21.17 16.38
C LEU A 323 40.72 20.89 17.37
N ARG A 324 40.82 21.41 18.60
CA ARG A 324 39.72 21.32 19.58
C ARG A 324 38.40 21.86 19.03
N GLU A 325 38.42 23.04 18.41
CA GLU A 325 37.22 23.72 17.89
C GLU A 325 36.59 22.95 16.71
N ILE A 326 37.41 22.31 15.87
CA ILE A 326 36.94 21.44 14.77
C ILE A 326 36.25 20.20 15.35
N ILE A 327 36.84 19.59 16.37
CA ILE A 327 36.28 18.42 17.08
C ILE A 327 34.98 18.80 17.79
N GLU A 328 34.95 19.92 18.52
CA GLU A 328 33.75 20.44 19.20
C GLU A 328 32.62 20.72 18.21
N ALA A 329 32.92 21.36 17.07
CA ALA A 329 31.96 21.56 16.00
C ALA A 329 31.43 20.24 15.44
N CYS A 330 32.30 19.29 15.08
CA CYS A 330 31.90 18.00 14.53
C CYS A 330 31.07 17.15 15.51
N ASN A 331 31.43 17.12 16.80
CA ASN A 331 30.63 16.44 17.82
C ASN A 331 29.26 17.10 17.99
N ARG A 332 29.17 18.43 17.95
CA ARG A 332 27.91 19.15 18.07
C ARG A 332 26.98 18.93 16.86
N ILE A 333 27.53 18.85 15.66
CA ILE A 333 26.77 18.68 14.40
C ILE A 333 26.33 17.22 14.22
N TYR A 334 27.22 16.24 14.44
CA TYR A 334 26.98 14.84 14.07
C TYR A 334 26.78 13.88 15.25
N CYS A 335 27.15 14.29 16.47
CA CYS A 335 27.08 13.47 17.68
C CYS A 335 26.23 14.13 18.80
N GLY A 336 25.40 15.11 18.44
CA GLY A 336 24.49 15.82 19.34
C GLY A 336 23.21 15.04 19.60
N HIS A 337 22.09 15.75 19.85
CA HIS A 337 20.75 15.15 19.89
C HIS A 337 20.19 14.82 18.50
N ILE A 338 20.95 15.11 17.43
CA ILE A 338 20.64 14.76 16.04
C ILE A 338 21.79 13.89 15.50
N GLY A 339 21.44 12.82 14.79
CA GLY A 339 22.34 11.98 14.01
C GLY A 339 21.88 11.96 12.56
N LEU A 340 22.80 12.11 11.62
CA LEU A 340 22.48 12.30 10.20
C LEU A 340 23.06 11.16 9.35
N GLN A 341 22.21 10.47 8.60
CA GLN A 341 22.64 9.56 7.52
C GLN A 341 22.24 10.17 6.17
N TYR A 342 23.25 10.65 5.46
CA TYR A 342 23.11 11.28 4.14
C TYR A 342 24.29 10.99 3.20
N VAL A 343 25.34 10.33 3.68
CA VAL A 343 26.56 10.10 2.90
C VAL A 343 26.43 8.88 1.96
N HIS A 344 25.34 8.12 2.08
CA HIS A 344 24.94 7.11 1.10
C HIS A 344 24.28 7.69 -0.15
N LEU A 345 23.81 8.95 -0.11
CA LEU A 345 23.13 9.59 -1.25
C LEU A 345 24.08 9.70 -2.46
N PRO A 346 23.64 9.32 -3.69
CA PRO A 346 24.48 9.35 -4.87
C PRO A 346 24.69 10.75 -5.44
N ASP A 347 23.74 11.70 -5.29
CA ASP A 347 23.97 13.08 -5.69
C ASP A 347 24.73 13.86 -4.61
N ARG A 348 25.88 14.38 -5.00
CA ARG A 348 26.66 15.29 -4.17
C ARG A 348 25.92 16.60 -3.85
N LYS A 349 25.05 17.11 -4.74
CA LYS A 349 24.27 18.33 -4.48
C LYS A 349 23.33 18.14 -3.30
N GLU A 350 22.70 16.97 -3.20
CA GLU A 350 21.84 16.58 -2.09
C GLU A 350 22.65 16.47 -0.79
N CYS A 351 23.85 15.87 -0.85
CA CYS A 351 24.78 15.86 0.28
C CYS A 351 25.17 17.27 0.74
N ASP A 352 25.61 18.13 -0.18
CA ASP A 352 26.10 19.47 0.14
C ASP A 352 24.93 20.40 0.57
N TRP A 353 23.71 20.23 0.05
CA TRP A 353 22.48 20.92 0.51
C TRP A 353 22.13 20.58 1.97
N ILE A 354 22.32 19.32 2.40
CA ILE A 354 22.12 18.95 3.81
C ILE A 354 23.19 19.63 4.66
N ARG A 355 24.46 19.59 4.22
CA ARG A 355 25.59 20.25 4.90
C ARG A 355 25.37 21.76 5.07
N GLU A 356 24.89 22.46 4.05
CA GLU A 356 24.49 23.88 4.08
C GLU A 356 23.55 24.25 5.24
N ARG A 357 22.76 23.30 5.75
CA ARG A 357 21.76 23.52 6.82
C ARG A 357 22.21 23.00 8.19
N VAL A 358 23.18 22.10 8.25
CA VAL A 358 23.62 21.45 9.51
C VAL A 358 25.06 21.78 9.91
N GLU A 359 25.98 22.02 8.97
CA GLU A 359 27.37 22.45 9.26
C GLU A 359 27.45 23.95 9.63
N LEU A 360 26.41 24.52 10.24
CA LEU A 360 26.34 25.93 10.61
C LEU A 360 26.80 26.17 12.06
N PRO A 361 27.39 27.34 12.39
CA PRO A 361 27.67 27.71 13.77
C PRO A 361 26.44 27.69 14.69
N VAL A 362 25.26 28.05 14.16
CA VAL A 362 23.95 27.90 14.83
C VAL A 362 22.94 27.45 13.76
N PRO A 363 22.58 26.14 13.69
CA PRO A 363 21.70 25.62 12.64
C PRO A 363 20.21 25.97 12.83
N TRP A 364 19.75 26.20 14.06
CA TRP A 364 18.45 26.79 14.37
C TRP A 364 18.56 27.76 15.56
N SER A 365 17.67 28.74 15.61
CA SER A 365 17.59 29.75 16.67
C SER A 365 16.18 30.29 16.78
N TYR A 366 15.33 29.63 17.56
CA TYR A 366 13.92 30.01 17.71
C TYR A 366 13.75 31.27 18.56
N SER A 367 12.87 32.17 18.11
CA SER A 367 12.41 33.33 18.88
C SER A 367 11.59 32.92 20.10
N LEU A 368 11.36 33.86 21.03
CA LEU A 368 10.52 33.62 22.22
C LEU A 368 9.08 33.20 21.85
N GLU A 369 8.54 33.69 20.73
CA GLU A 369 7.21 33.31 20.24
C GLU A 369 7.20 31.90 19.64
N GLU A 370 8.26 31.51 18.92
CA GLU A 370 8.41 30.13 18.41
C GLU A 370 8.65 29.14 19.55
N LYS A 371 9.51 29.46 20.53
CA LYS A 371 9.71 28.66 21.74
C LYS A 371 8.40 28.49 22.53
N ARG A 372 7.58 29.56 22.63
CA ARG A 372 6.22 29.53 23.22
C ARG A 372 5.32 28.60 22.43
N MET A 373 5.33 28.68 21.11
CA MET A 373 4.53 27.82 20.23
C MET A 373 4.95 26.34 20.31
N ILE A 374 6.23 26.02 20.45
CA ILE A 374 6.71 24.65 20.71
C ILE A 374 6.21 24.17 22.08
N LEU A 375 6.33 25.01 23.11
CA LEU A 375 5.88 24.70 24.47
C LEU A 375 4.37 24.45 24.53
N ASP A 376 3.54 25.34 23.99
CA ASP A 376 2.08 25.19 23.98
C ASP A 376 1.64 23.93 23.22
N ARG A 377 2.30 23.60 22.09
CA ARG A 377 2.06 22.35 21.35
C ARG A 377 2.39 21.10 22.18
N LEU A 378 3.44 21.16 23.00
CA LEU A 378 3.87 20.07 23.88
C LEU A 378 2.94 19.94 25.11
N ILE A 379 2.50 21.08 25.69
CA ILE A 379 1.51 21.12 26.77
C ILE A 379 0.18 20.48 26.35
N TRP A 380 -0.33 20.79 25.15
CA TRP A 380 -1.56 20.15 24.65
C TRP A 380 -1.39 18.65 24.40
N SER A 381 -0.17 18.16 24.14
CA SER A 381 0.12 16.74 24.01
C SER A 381 0.11 16.01 25.35
N ASP A 382 0.83 16.52 26.35
CA ASP A 382 0.89 15.96 27.72
C ASP A 382 -0.47 16.03 28.43
N SER A 383 -1.16 17.18 28.34
CA SER A 383 -2.46 17.40 28.95
C SER A 383 -3.51 16.42 28.40
N PHE A 384 -3.55 16.22 27.08
CA PHE A 384 -4.51 15.31 26.45
C PHE A 384 -4.35 13.85 26.94
N GLU A 385 -3.13 13.31 26.96
CA GLU A 385 -2.91 11.92 27.44
C GLU A 385 -3.28 11.78 28.92
N ARG A 386 -2.84 12.72 29.77
CA ARG A 386 -3.17 12.74 31.20
C ARG A 386 -4.67 12.89 31.44
N PHE A 387 -5.37 13.64 30.59
CA PHE A 387 -6.82 13.78 30.63
C PHE A 387 -7.52 12.47 30.27
N VAL A 388 -7.16 11.83 29.15
CA VAL A 388 -7.74 10.54 28.74
C VAL A 388 -7.45 9.46 29.79
N ALA A 389 -6.22 9.36 30.29
CA ALA A 389 -5.85 8.44 31.37
C ALA A 389 -6.65 8.69 32.67
N SER A 390 -6.95 9.95 33.00
CA SER A 390 -7.75 10.32 34.17
C SER A 390 -9.25 10.01 34.02
N LYS A 391 -9.80 10.15 32.80
CA LYS A 391 -11.24 9.94 32.54
C LYS A 391 -11.60 8.52 32.16
N HIS A 392 -10.70 7.81 31.48
CA HIS A 392 -10.91 6.48 30.92
C HIS A 392 -9.76 5.52 31.31
N PRO A 393 -9.48 5.32 32.62
CA PRO A 393 -8.29 4.58 33.09
C PRO A 393 -8.26 3.08 32.71
N ASN A 394 -9.40 2.51 32.31
CA ASN A 394 -9.52 1.11 31.88
C ASN A 394 -9.51 0.95 30.35
N GLU A 395 -9.52 2.05 29.59
CA GLU A 395 -9.60 2.02 28.13
C GLU A 395 -8.21 1.99 27.49
N LYS A 396 -8.03 1.13 26.49
CA LYS A 396 -6.82 1.13 25.65
C LYS A 396 -6.85 2.35 24.74
N ARG A 397 -5.86 3.24 24.87
CA ARG A 397 -5.73 4.46 24.05
C ARG A 397 -4.51 4.45 23.12
N PHE A 398 -3.51 3.62 23.44
CA PHE A 398 -2.19 3.60 22.77
C PHE A 398 -1.50 4.97 22.81
N GLY A 399 -1.44 5.55 24.01
CA GLY A 399 -1.05 6.93 24.27
C GLY A 399 0.37 7.29 23.83
N LEU A 400 0.60 8.57 23.58
CA LEU A 400 1.87 9.10 23.06
C LEU A 400 2.97 9.23 24.12
N GLU A 401 2.73 8.90 25.39
CA GLU A 401 3.65 9.25 26.48
C GLU A 401 5.05 8.63 26.35
N GLY A 402 6.07 9.49 26.45
CA GLY A 402 7.46 9.19 26.09
C GLY A 402 7.81 9.47 24.62
N GLY A 403 7.01 10.24 23.90
CA GLY A 403 7.14 10.58 22.48
C GLY A 403 6.39 11.86 22.07
N GLU A 404 6.03 12.70 23.04
CA GLU A 404 5.13 13.86 22.91
C GLU A 404 5.65 14.92 21.91
N SER A 405 6.97 15.01 21.72
CA SER A 405 7.62 15.90 20.75
C SER A 405 7.21 15.67 19.29
N LEU A 406 6.60 14.51 18.97
CA LEU A 406 5.94 14.29 17.69
C LEU A 406 4.91 15.39 17.36
N ILE A 407 4.18 15.91 18.35
CA ILE A 407 3.13 16.92 18.14
C ILE A 407 3.69 18.29 17.72
N PRO A 408 4.67 18.92 18.41
CA PRO A 408 5.30 20.14 17.90
C PRO A 408 5.99 19.92 16.54
N GLY A 409 6.74 18.82 16.38
CA GLY A 409 7.46 18.48 15.15
C GLY A 409 6.55 18.30 13.93
N MET A 410 5.58 17.39 14.00
CA MET A 410 4.62 17.13 12.91
C MET A 410 3.82 18.39 12.54
N LYS A 411 3.49 19.24 13.52
CA LYS A 411 2.80 20.52 13.23
C LYS A 411 3.74 21.49 12.51
N ALA A 412 5.03 21.57 12.88
CA ALA A 412 6.01 22.41 12.20
C ALA A 412 6.34 21.93 10.77
N LEU A 413 6.43 20.61 10.55
CA LEU A 413 6.47 19.97 9.23
C LEU A 413 5.29 20.42 8.36
N ILE A 414 4.06 20.27 8.85
CA ILE A 414 2.85 20.69 8.12
C ILE A 414 2.87 22.18 7.81
N ASP A 415 3.14 23.03 8.82
CA ASP A 415 3.12 24.48 8.64
C ASP A 415 4.18 24.94 7.62
N ARG A 416 5.39 24.36 7.66
CA ARG A 416 6.49 24.63 6.71
C ARG A 416 6.18 24.15 5.29
N SER A 417 5.59 22.96 5.13
CA SER A 417 5.14 22.44 3.82
C SER A 417 4.07 23.32 3.18
N VAL A 418 3.13 23.86 3.98
CA VAL A 418 2.10 24.79 3.51
C VAL A 418 2.70 26.16 3.15
N ASP A 419 3.73 26.59 3.89
CA ASP A 419 4.49 27.78 3.52
C ASP A 419 5.24 27.59 2.19
N ALA A 420 5.76 26.39 1.92
CA ALA A 420 6.34 25.99 0.62
C ALA A 420 5.32 25.74 -0.52
N GLY A 421 4.01 25.74 -0.25
CA GLY A 421 2.95 25.71 -1.28
C GLY A 421 1.93 24.56 -1.18
N VAL A 422 2.11 23.61 -0.26
CA VAL A 422 1.20 22.47 -0.09
C VAL A 422 -0.19 22.95 0.37
N LYS A 423 -1.24 22.46 -0.31
CA LYS A 423 -2.66 22.71 -0.04
C LYS A 423 -3.33 21.52 0.65
N SER A 424 -2.88 20.30 0.34
CA SER A 424 -3.49 19.03 0.73
C SER A 424 -2.44 18.06 1.29
N ILE A 425 -2.71 17.45 2.45
CA ILE A 425 -1.82 16.45 3.06
C ILE A 425 -2.62 15.21 3.42
N VAL A 426 -2.21 14.07 2.89
CA VAL A 426 -2.74 12.75 3.26
C VAL A 426 -1.83 12.14 4.33
N ILE A 427 -2.43 11.56 5.37
CA ILE A 427 -1.73 11.02 6.54
C ILE A 427 -2.07 9.53 6.68
N GLY A 428 -1.06 8.67 6.85
CA GLY A 428 -1.18 7.32 7.39
C GLY A 428 -0.53 7.25 8.77
N MET A 429 -1.11 6.47 9.70
CA MET A 429 -0.46 6.20 10.98
C MET A 429 -1.06 5.01 11.74
N PRO A 430 -0.24 4.24 12.48
CA PRO A 430 -0.70 3.19 13.39
C PRO A 430 -1.39 3.80 14.63
N HIS A 431 -1.74 2.93 15.57
CA HIS A 431 -2.43 3.29 16.82
C HIS A 431 -1.67 4.30 17.71
N ARG A 432 -0.32 4.28 17.73
CA ARG A 432 0.49 5.01 18.72
C ARG A 432 0.30 6.53 18.59
N GLY A 433 -0.27 7.15 19.63
CA GLY A 433 -0.55 8.59 19.69
C GLY A 433 -1.63 9.07 18.71
N ARG A 434 -2.38 8.18 18.02
CA ARG A 434 -3.33 8.58 16.98
C ARG A 434 -4.43 9.51 17.47
N LEU A 435 -4.93 9.29 18.69
CA LEU A 435 -5.94 10.15 19.31
C LEU A 435 -5.38 11.56 19.61
N ASN A 436 -4.10 11.63 19.97
CA ASN A 436 -3.37 12.87 20.18
C ASN A 436 -3.17 13.62 18.86
N VAL A 437 -2.76 12.93 17.79
CA VAL A 437 -2.65 13.49 16.43
C VAL A 437 -4.02 13.97 15.90
N LEU A 438 -5.09 13.19 16.11
CA LEU A 438 -6.46 13.58 15.76
C LEU A 438 -6.90 14.88 16.45
N SER A 439 -6.66 15.00 17.76
CA SER A 439 -7.00 16.19 18.55
C SER A 439 -6.09 17.39 18.22
N ASN A 440 -4.78 17.22 18.37
CA ASN A 440 -3.82 18.33 18.39
C ASN A 440 -3.25 18.70 17.01
N VAL A 441 -3.28 17.80 16.01
CA VAL A 441 -2.76 18.05 14.66
C VAL A 441 -3.90 18.23 13.65
N VAL A 442 -4.80 17.23 13.56
CA VAL A 442 -5.93 17.24 12.61
C VAL A 442 -7.06 18.17 13.06
N ARG A 443 -7.19 18.42 14.38
CA ARG A 443 -8.26 19.20 15.02
C ARG A 443 -9.66 18.59 14.86
N LYS A 444 -9.76 17.25 14.95
CA LYS A 444 -11.04 16.57 15.22
C LYS A 444 -11.57 17.07 16.58
N PRO A 445 -12.85 17.50 16.69
CA PRO A 445 -13.40 17.99 17.96
C PRO A 445 -13.25 16.96 19.10
N MET A 446 -12.80 17.43 20.27
CA MET A 446 -12.59 16.58 21.45
C MET A 446 -13.86 15.88 21.90
N GLU A 447 -15.01 16.56 21.77
CA GLU A 447 -16.34 16.01 22.02
C GLU A 447 -16.61 14.75 21.18
N ALA A 448 -16.24 14.78 19.89
CA ALA A 448 -16.42 13.65 18.98
C ALA A 448 -15.50 12.47 19.37
N ILE A 449 -14.25 12.77 19.74
CA ILE A 449 -13.31 11.76 20.26
C ILE A 449 -13.85 11.15 21.57
N PHE A 450 -14.30 11.96 22.53
CA PHE A 450 -14.78 11.49 23.83
C PHE A 450 -16.15 10.78 23.78
N ASN A 451 -16.94 10.98 22.71
CA ASN A 451 -18.14 10.17 22.47
C ASN A 451 -17.75 8.73 22.04
N GLU A 452 -16.68 8.56 21.25
CA GLU A 452 -16.13 7.25 20.87
C GLU A 452 -15.49 6.49 22.06
N PHE A 453 -15.26 7.17 23.18
CA PHE A 453 -14.88 6.57 24.47
C PHE A 453 -16.07 6.23 25.39
N ALA A 454 -17.28 6.75 25.12
CA ALA A 454 -18.45 6.49 25.96
C ALA A 454 -19.09 5.12 25.68
N GLY A 455 -18.85 4.57 24.48
CA GLY A 455 -19.68 3.53 23.88
C GLY A 455 -21.01 4.12 23.42
N SER A 456 -21.27 4.09 22.11
CA SER A 456 -22.60 4.42 21.59
C SER A 456 -23.60 3.39 22.10
N ALA A 457 -24.62 3.83 22.86
CA ALA A 457 -25.74 2.97 23.24
C ALA A 457 -26.49 2.48 21.98
N ASP A 458 -26.58 3.35 20.98
CA ASP A 458 -27.17 3.12 19.66
C ASP A 458 -26.14 2.51 18.69
N ALA A 459 -25.45 1.44 19.12
CA ALA A 459 -24.47 0.71 18.31
C ALA A 459 -25.08 -0.09 17.13
N SER A 460 -26.34 0.16 16.79
CA SER A 460 -27.14 -0.64 15.86
C SER A 460 -27.35 -0.05 14.47
N GLU A 461 -27.26 1.29 14.26
CA GLU A 461 -27.78 1.89 13.01
C GLU A 461 -26.90 2.91 12.26
N ASP A 462 -26.05 3.74 12.89
CA ASP A 462 -25.43 4.92 12.21
C ASP A 462 -23.94 5.18 12.51
N GLY A 463 -23.16 4.16 12.89
CA GLY A 463 -21.71 4.27 13.11
C GLY A 463 -20.91 3.16 12.41
N GLY A 464 -19.78 3.52 11.80
CA GLY A 464 -18.85 2.54 11.23
C GLY A 464 -18.28 1.60 12.30
N GLY A 465 -18.33 0.29 12.05
CA GLY A 465 -18.17 -0.75 13.07
C GLY A 465 -16.73 -1.05 13.54
N ASP A 466 -15.84 -0.07 13.53
CA ASP A 466 -14.41 -0.25 13.89
C ASP A 466 -13.99 0.60 15.11
N VAL A 467 -12.88 0.22 15.75
CA VAL A 467 -12.40 0.87 16.97
C VAL A 467 -11.90 2.30 16.72
N LYS A 468 -12.06 3.15 17.74
CA LYS A 468 -11.75 4.60 17.73
C LYS A 468 -10.38 5.01 17.15
N TYR A 469 -9.37 4.15 17.22
CA TYR A 469 -8.02 4.38 16.68
C TYR A 469 -7.78 3.77 15.28
N HIS A 470 -8.82 3.37 14.54
CA HIS A 470 -8.77 3.03 13.11
C HIS A 470 -9.52 4.05 12.23
N LEU A 471 -10.44 4.84 12.82
CA LEU A 471 -11.28 5.78 12.08
C LEU A 471 -10.45 6.87 11.38
N GLY A 472 -10.79 7.15 10.12
CA GLY A 472 -10.22 8.25 9.33
C GLY A 472 -10.84 9.61 9.66
N ALA A 473 -10.21 10.70 9.19
CA ALA A 473 -10.67 12.06 9.45
C ALA A 473 -10.30 13.02 8.32
N ASN A 474 -11.19 13.95 7.96
CA ASN A 474 -10.95 14.97 6.94
C ASN A 474 -11.30 16.36 7.53
N TYR A 475 -10.31 17.23 7.67
CA TYR A 475 -10.48 18.56 8.26
C TYR A 475 -9.61 19.61 7.54
N VAL A 476 -10.15 20.82 7.36
CA VAL A 476 -9.39 21.98 6.87
C VAL A 476 -9.01 22.86 8.05
N ARG A 477 -7.71 23.11 8.25
CA ARG A 477 -7.21 23.98 9.35
C ARG A 477 -6.43 25.18 8.81
N PRO A 478 -6.40 26.32 9.53
CA PRO A 478 -5.41 27.37 9.28
C PRO A 478 -4.02 27.00 9.83
N THR A 479 -2.97 27.52 9.20
CA THR A 479 -1.58 27.55 9.70
C THR A 479 -1.29 28.87 10.45
N PRO A 480 -0.15 29.00 11.15
CA PRO A 480 0.28 30.28 11.73
C PRO A 480 0.41 31.41 10.70
N SER A 481 0.78 31.08 9.46
CA SER A 481 0.86 32.02 8.32
C SER A 481 -0.50 32.43 7.73
N GLY A 482 -1.63 31.99 8.31
CA GLY A 482 -2.98 32.32 7.85
C GLY A 482 -3.44 31.58 6.61
N LYS A 483 -2.54 30.83 5.93
CA LYS A 483 -2.89 29.85 4.89
C LYS A 483 -3.80 28.76 5.46
N LYS A 484 -4.46 28.01 4.58
CA LYS A 484 -5.29 26.85 4.94
C LYS A 484 -4.72 25.58 4.31
N VAL A 485 -4.86 24.46 5.02
CA VAL A 485 -4.47 23.12 4.55
C VAL A 485 -5.58 22.11 4.82
N ALA A 486 -5.87 21.27 3.83
CA ALA A 486 -6.72 20.10 3.98
C ALA A 486 -5.90 18.92 4.51
N LEU A 487 -6.28 18.39 5.67
CA LEU A 487 -5.66 17.21 6.28
C LEU A 487 -6.60 16.01 6.15
N SER A 488 -6.13 14.94 5.53
CA SER A 488 -6.88 13.69 5.31
C SER A 488 -6.16 12.51 5.96
N LEU A 489 -6.57 12.15 7.17
CA LEU A 489 -6.11 10.93 7.85
C LEU A 489 -6.87 9.72 7.29
N VAL A 490 -6.14 8.77 6.71
CA VAL A 490 -6.67 7.52 6.16
C VAL A 490 -7.16 6.61 7.29
N ALA A 491 -8.24 5.87 7.03
CA ALA A 491 -8.73 4.82 7.92
C ALA A 491 -7.95 3.53 7.65
N ASN A 492 -7.51 2.83 8.71
CA ASN A 492 -6.56 1.75 8.60
C ASN A 492 -6.83 0.63 9.62
N PRO A 493 -6.58 -0.65 9.28
CA PRO A 493 -6.74 -1.77 10.20
C PRO A 493 -5.57 -1.86 11.19
N SER A 494 -5.64 -2.78 12.16
CA SER A 494 -4.48 -3.11 13.01
C SER A 494 -3.33 -3.83 12.29
N HIS A 495 -3.43 -4.03 10.98
CA HIS A 495 -2.37 -4.61 10.16
C HIS A 495 -1.43 -3.47 9.78
N LEU A 496 -0.35 -3.30 10.56
CA LEU A 496 0.53 -2.14 10.50
C LEU A 496 1.17 -1.95 9.13
N GLU A 497 1.38 -0.70 8.74
CA GLU A 497 1.95 -0.26 7.45
C GLU A 497 1.11 -0.64 6.21
N ALA A 498 -0.05 -1.30 6.37
CA ALA A 498 -0.93 -1.67 5.25
C ALA A 498 -1.69 -0.47 4.66
N GLU A 499 -1.76 0.66 5.36
CA GLU A 499 -2.29 1.93 4.83
C GLU A 499 -1.30 2.73 3.98
N ASP A 500 0.00 2.45 4.06
CA ASP A 500 1.05 3.20 3.36
C ASP A 500 0.78 3.37 1.86
N PRO A 501 0.49 2.30 1.08
CA PRO A 501 0.18 2.45 -0.34
C PRO A 501 -1.15 3.17 -0.58
N VAL A 502 -2.12 3.04 0.34
CA VAL A 502 -3.42 3.73 0.28
C VAL A 502 -3.25 5.24 0.41
N VAL A 503 -2.30 5.69 1.25
CA VAL A 503 -1.92 7.10 1.39
C VAL A 503 -1.23 7.63 0.14
N LEU A 504 -0.29 6.89 -0.45
CA LEU A 504 0.38 7.29 -1.69
C LEU A 504 -0.61 7.36 -2.87
N GLY A 505 -1.47 6.34 -3.02
CA GLY A 505 -2.51 6.31 -4.06
C GLY A 505 -3.48 7.48 -3.96
N LYS A 506 -3.96 7.77 -2.75
CA LYS A 506 -4.83 8.91 -2.48
C LYS A 506 -4.13 10.26 -2.72
N THR A 507 -2.85 10.35 -2.35
CA THR A 507 -2.01 11.51 -2.65
C THR A 507 -1.89 11.71 -4.16
N LYS A 508 -1.68 10.65 -4.94
CA LYS A 508 -1.52 10.74 -6.40
C LYS A 508 -2.82 11.14 -7.12
N ALA A 509 -3.96 10.70 -6.62
CA ALA A 509 -5.26 11.16 -7.11
C ALA A 509 -5.47 12.67 -6.83
N LEU A 510 -5.15 13.17 -5.64
CA LEU A 510 -5.19 14.63 -5.36
C LEU A 510 -4.20 15.42 -6.22
N GLN A 511 -3.01 14.86 -6.51
CA GLN A 511 -2.06 15.47 -7.46
C GLN A 511 -2.63 15.58 -8.88
N HIS A 512 -3.49 14.64 -9.28
CA HIS A 512 -4.16 14.65 -10.58
C HIS A 512 -5.35 15.62 -10.63
N PHE A 513 -6.31 15.51 -9.70
CA PHE A 513 -7.58 16.23 -9.77
C PHE A 513 -7.52 17.72 -9.38
N ASP A 514 -6.55 18.14 -8.55
CA ASP A 514 -6.37 19.57 -8.18
C ASP A 514 -5.79 20.43 -9.35
N GLY A 515 -5.71 19.90 -10.58
CA GLY A 515 -5.71 20.68 -11.82
C GLY A 515 -4.37 20.88 -12.56
N GLU A 516 -3.24 20.57 -11.92
CA GLU A 516 -1.90 20.85 -12.51
C GLU A 516 -1.03 19.60 -12.69
N GLY A 517 -1.43 18.42 -12.15
CA GLY A 517 -0.59 17.22 -12.15
C GLY A 517 0.68 17.30 -11.28
N SER A 518 0.95 18.48 -10.68
CA SER A 518 2.14 18.76 -9.89
C SER A 518 2.19 17.93 -8.60
N THR A 519 3.40 17.78 -8.06
CA THR A 519 3.65 17.22 -6.73
C THR A 519 3.72 18.29 -5.64
N ASP A 520 3.61 19.58 -6.00
CA ASP A 520 3.81 20.71 -5.09
C ASP A 520 2.63 20.95 -4.13
N HIS A 521 1.39 20.80 -4.60
CA HIS A 521 0.20 21.15 -3.84
C HIS A 521 -0.34 20.01 -2.95
N ALA A 522 0.04 18.75 -3.21
CA ALA A 522 -0.42 17.59 -2.45
C ALA A 522 0.74 16.65 -2.09
N MET A 523 0.80 16.20 -0.83
CA MET A 523 1.85 15.29 -0.33
C MET A 523 1.32 14.23 0.65
N GLY A 524 2.09 13.14 0.80
CA GLY A 524 1.90 12.14 1.84
C GLY A 524 2.80 12.40 3.05
N ILE A 525 2.27 12.14 4.25
CA ILE A 525 3.04 11.96 5.49
C ILE A 525 2.67 10.60 6.07
N LEU A 526 3.66 9.77 6.35
CA LEU A 526 3.46 8.46 6.98
C LEU A 526 4.11 8.45 8.36
N LEU A 527 3.42 7.93 9.36
CA LEU A 527 3.95 7.68 10.69
C LEU A 527 4.05 6.18 10.90
N HIS A 528 5.14 5.69 11.49
CA HIS A 528 5.40 4.25 11.61
C HIS A 528 5.85 3.85 13.02
N GLY A 529 5.82 2.54 13.33
CA GLY A 529 6.46 1.98 14.52
C GLY A 529 7.81 1.33 14.18
N ASP A 530 8.83 1.46 15.05
CA ASP A 530 10.20 0.98 14.77
C ASP A 530 10.30 -0.51 14.40
N ALA A 531 9.52 -1.37 15.05
CA ALA A 531 9.51 -2.80 14.76
C ALA A 531 8.68 -3.18 13.51
N ALA A 532 7.79 -2.29 13.04
CA ALA A 532 6.92 -2.56 11.91
C ALA A 532 7.50 -1.96 10.61
N PHE A 533 8.03 -0.74 10.65
CA PHE A 533 8.80 -0.12 9.56
C PHE A 533 9.96 -0.99 9.08
N ALA A 534 10.66 -1.65 10.02
CA ALA A 534 11.78 -2.54 9.73
C ALA A 534 11.37 -3.99 9.35
N GLY A 535 10.08 -4.34 9.46
CA GLY A 535 9.62 -5.74 9.43
C GLY A 535 8.47 -6.06 8.48
N GLN A 536 7.72 -5.08 7.99
CA GLN A 536 6.62 -5.29 7.03
C GLN A 536 7.08 -5.06 5.58
N GLY A 537 6.93 -6.07 4.72
CA GLY A 537 7.37 -6.00 3.31
C GLY A 537 6.68 -4.89 2.48
N VAL A 538 5.44 -4.53 2.84
CA VAL A 538 4.68 -3.47 2.17
C VAL A 538 5.34 -2.08 2.29
N VAL A 539 6.17 -1.85 3.32
CA VAL A 539 6.99 -0.63 3.45
C VAL A 539 7.98 -0.53 2.29
N TYR A 540 8.69 -1.62 2.00
CA TYR A 540 9.62 -1.69 0.87
C TYR A 540 8.91 -1.56 -0.48
N GLU A 541 7.78 -2.25 -0.66
CA GLU A 541 6.96 -2.12 -1.89
C GLU A 541 6.51 -0.67 -2.11
N THR A 542 6.07 0.01 -1.05
CA THR A 542 5.51 1.37 -1.13
C THR A 542 6.58 2.44 -1.29
N MET A 543 7.68 2.37 -0.53
CA MET A 543 8.83 3.27 -0.73
C MET A 543 9.43 3.09 -2.13
N GLY A 544 9.44 1.86 -2.66
CA GLY A 544 9.84 1.55 -4.03
C GLY A 544 9.01 2.24 -5.13
N PHE A 545 7.92 2.94 -4.80
CA PHE A 545 7.15 3.74 -5.75
C PHE A 545 7.68 5.17 -5.96
N HIS A 546 8.62 5.65 -5.14
CA HIS A 546 9.01 7.07 -5.03
C HIS A 546 9.18 7.82 -6.37
N ASP A 547 9.86 7.22 -7.35
CA ASP A 547 10.13 7.77 -8.69
C ASP A 547 9.55 6.92 -9.84
N LEU A 548 8.61 6.00 -9.54
CA LEU A 548 7.96 5.19 -10.59
C LEU A 548 6.92 6.02 -11.36
N PRO A 549 6.93 6.00 -12.71
CA PRO A 549 5.92 6.67 -13.54
C PRO A 549 4.50 6.29 -13.11
N HIS A 550 3.61 7.28 -13.02
CA HIS A 550 2.20 7.15 -12.59
C HIS A 550 1.95 6.68 -11.14
N PHE A 551 2.99 6.36 -10.36
CA PHE A 551 2.90 6.05 -8.93
C PHE A 551 3.55 7.11 -8.03
N GLY A 552 4.77 7.55 -8.37
CA GLY A 552 5.58 8.47 -7.55
C GLY A 552 4.87 9.78 -7.18
N THR A 553 4.91 10.12 -5.89
CA THR A 553 4.19 11.26 -5.28
C THR A 553 5.06 12.50 -5.07
N GLY A 554 6.30 12.50 -5.59
CA GLY A 554 7.23 13.61 -5.41
C GLY A 554 7.63 13.82 -3.94
N GLY A 555 7.95 12.74 -3.24
CA GLY A 555 8.47 12.75 -1.89
C GLY A 555 7.40 12.63 -0.80
N THR A 556 7.50 11.55 -0.04
CA THR A 556 6.75 11.25 1.18
C THR A 556 7.63 11.55 2.41
N VAL A 557 7.06 12.15 3.45
CA VAL A 557 7.81 12.36 4.71
C VAL A 557 7.41 11.28 5.71
N HIS A 558 8.37 10.47 6.13
CA HIS A 558 8.19 9.36 7.06
C HIS A 558 8.63 9.78 8.47
N LEU A 559 7.79 9.53 9.48
CA LEU A 559 8.01 9.85 10.88
C LEU A 559 7.95 8.57 11.72
N VAL A 560 9.10 7.97 12.04
CA VAL A 560 9.13 6.73 12.83
C VAL A 560 9.09 7.08 14.33
N ILE A 561 8.07 6.60 15.03
CA ILE A 561 7.90 6.75 16.48
C ILE A 561 8.71 5.63 17.16
N ASN A 562 10.04 5.77 17.10
CA ASN A 562 10.99 4.75 17.53
C ASN A 562 11.10 4.70 19.05
N ASN A 563 10.13 4.01 19.64
CA ASN A 563 9.99 3.84 21.08
C ASN A 563 10.84 2.67 21.62
N GLN A 564 11.67 2.09 20.75
CA GLN A 564 12.66 1.06 21.05
C GLN A 564 12.09 -0.27 21.54
N ILE A 565 10.82 -0.59 21.24
CA ILE A 565 10.18 -1.87 21.67
C ILE A 565 8.95 -2.26 20.84
N GLY A 566 9.06 -3.36 20.09
CA GLY A 566 7.97 -3.97 19.33
C GLY A 566 7.09 -4.87 20.21
N PHE A 567 6.03 -4.32 20.81
CA PHE A 567 5.20 -4.98 21.83
C PHE A 567 6.02 -5.36 23.08
N THR A 568 6.68 -6.52 23.06
CA THR A 568 7.62 -7.08 24.07
C THR A 568 8.94 -7.55 23.43
N THR A 569 9.19 -7.19 22.17
CA THR A 569 10.38 -7.59 21.39
C THR A 569 11.41 -6.47 21.40
N ASP A 570 12.65 -6.78 21.81
CA ASP A 570 13.76 -5.82 21.82
C ASP A 570 14.19 -5.46 20.37
N PRO A 571 14.79 -4.28 20.11
CA PRO A 571 15.25 -3.88 18.78
C PRO A 571 16.15 -4.91 18.08
N ARG A 572 17.07 -5.54 18.83
CA ARG A 572 17.99 -6.59 18.36
C ARG A 572 17.28 -7.90 17.95
N GLN A 573 15.98 -8.04 18.23
CA GLN A 573 15.14 -9.16 17.82
C GLN A 573 14.13 -8.76 16.74
N GLY A 574 13.86 -7.46 16.56
CA GLY A 574 12.96 -6.92 15.54
C GLY A 574 13.62 -6.62 14.18
N ARG A 575 14.94 -6.44 14.13
CA ARG A 575 15.68 -6.10 12.89
C ARG A 575 17.11 -6.69 12.86
N SER A 576 17.71 -6.69 11.66
CA SER A 576 19.09 -7.17 11.42
C SER A 576 20.11 -6.05 11.18
N THR A 577 19.74 -4.80 11.43
CA THR A 577 20.54 -3.59 11.16
C THR A 577 20.56 -2.65 12.37
N PRO A 578 21.50 -1.68 12.45
CA PRO A 578 21.56 -0.71 13.55
C PRO A 578 20.23 0.03 13.79
N TYR A 579 19.64 0.61 12.75
CA TYR A 579 18.44 1.45 12.83
C TYR A 579 17.21 0.77 12.23
N CYS A 580 16.02 1.09 12.74
CA CYS A 580 14.76 0.66 12.14
C CYS A 580 14.56 1.25 10.73
N THR A 581 15.18 2.40 10.48
CA THR A 581 15.05 3.19 9.25
C THR A 581 16.02 2.80 8.14
N ASP A 582 16.91 1.82 8.34
CA ASP A 582 17.88 1.39 7.34
C ASP A 582 17.25 0.89 6.02
N ILE A 583 15.96 0.49 6.04
CA ILE A 583 15.20 0.13 4.83
C ILE A 583 15.11 1.29 3.82
N ALA A 584 15.09 2.53 4.29
CA ALA A 584 14.99 3.73 3.45
C ALA A 584 16.22 3.96 2.54
N LYS A 585 17.33 3.27 2.82
CA LYS A 585 18.53 3.26 1.97
C LYS A 585 18.32 2.49 0.66
N SER A 586 17.21 1.73 0.50
CA SER A 586 16.90 1.07 -0.77
C SER A 586 16.45 2.02 -1.87
N ILE A 587 16.10 3.28 -1.52
CA ILE A 587 15.64 4.33 -2.44
C ILE A 587 16.45 5.62 -2.34
N ASP A 588 17.64 5.56 -1.72
CA ASP A 588 18.50 6.71 -1.43
C ASP A 588 17.78 7.89 -0.75
N ALA A 589 16.94 7.60 0.25
CA ALA A 589 16.35 8.64 1.11
C ALA A 589 17.33 9.02 2.25
N PRO A 590 17.47 10.31 2.62
CA PRO A 590 18.19 10.71 3.83
C PRO A 590 17.41 10.34 5.09
N ILE A 591 18.15 10.09 6.17
CA ILE A 591 17.60 9.71 7.47
C ILE A 591 18.12 10.68 8.53
N PHE A 592 17.20 11.31 9.26
CA PHE A 592 17.48 12.21 10.37
C PHE A 592 17.02 11.56 11.68
N HIS A 593 17.97 11.06 12.47
CA HIS A 593 17.71 10.54 13.80
C HIS A 593 17.70 11.69 14.79
N VAL A 594 16.73 11.72 15.71
CA VAL A 594 16.59 12.79 16.70
C VAL A 594 16.15 12.26 18.05
N ASN A 595 16.70 12.82 19.13
CA ASN A 595 16.31 12.52 20.50
C ASN A 595 14.92 13.09 20.80
N GLY A 596 13.97 12.23 21.15
CA GLY A 596 12.57 12.59 21.39
C GLY A 596 12.34 13.51 22.59
N ASP A 597 13.28 13.59 23.54
CA ASP A 597 13.19 14.52 24.68
C ASP A 597 13.69 15.96 24.34
N ASP A 598 14.26 16.19 23.14
CA ASP A 598 14.63 17.53 22.65
C ASP A 598 13.58 18.07 21.66
N ALA A 599 12.61 18.81 22.20
CA ALA A 599 11.50 19.37 21.42
C ALA A 599 11.93 20.41 20.36
N GLU A 600 13.06 21.10 20.55
CA GLU A 600 13.59 22.04 19.54
C GLU A 600 14.30 21.31 18.40
N ALA A 601 15.14 20.31 18.72
CA ALA A 601 15.78 19.47 17.71
C ALA A 601 14.75 18.69 16.88
N VAL A 602 13.71 18.12 17.51
CA VAL A 602 12.60 17.45 16.81
C VAL A 602 11.86 18.43 15.90
N THR A 603 11.65 19.68 16.34
CA THR A 603 11.03 20.73 15.52
C THR A 603 11.91 21.07 14.31
N PHE A 604 13.22 21.22 14.50
CA PHE A 604 14.17 21.53 13.43
C PHE A 604 14.26 20.43 12.37
N VAL A 605 14.42 19.15 12.74
CA VAL A 605 14.52 18.08 11.74
C VAL A 605 13.21 17.87 10.98
N CYS A 606 12.06 18.16 11.60
CA CYS A 606 10.76 18.17 10.93
C CYS A 606 10.65 19.31 9.90
N GLN A 607 11.21 20.49 10.18
CA GLN A 607 11.31 21.60 9.22
C GLN A 607 12.32 21.29 8.11
N LEU A 608 13.45 20.64 8.43
CA LEU A 608 14.45 20.19 7.45
C LEU A 608 13.89 19.14 6.48
N ALA A 609 13.04 18.22 6.97
CA ALA A 609 12.34 17.23 6.15
C ALA A 609 11.31 17.88 5.21
N ALA A 610 10.57 18.89 5.66
CA ALA A 610 9.71 19.71 4.79
C ALA A 610 10.53 20.37 3.66
N ASP A 611 11.64 21.02 4.02
CA ASP A 611 12.52 21.71 3.07
C ASP A 611 13.17 20.74 2.06
N TRP A 612 13.57 19.54 2.49
CA TRP A 612 14.11 18.50 1.60
C TRP A 612 13.06 18.05 0.59
N ARG A 613 11.86 17.68 1.06
CA ARG A 613 10.75 17.25 0.20
C ARG A 613 10.36 18.36 -0.77
N ALA A 614 10.34 19.62 -0.32
CA ALA A 614 10.07 20.78 -1.15
C ALA A 614 11.15 21.02 -2.22
N ALA A 615 12.43 20.79 -1.91
CA ALA A 615 13.56 21.03 -2.81
C ALA A 615 13.76 19.90 -3.85
N PHE A 616 13.72 18.63 -3.42
CA PHE A 616 14.15 17.49 -4.25
C PHE A 616 13.01 16.58 -4.73
N LYS A 617 11.79 16.72 -4.18
CA LYS A 617 10.65 15.82 -4.47
C LYS A 617 10.98 14.33 -4.20
N LYS A 618 11.87 14.08 -3.24
CA LYS A 618 12.27 12.75 -2.76
C LYS A 618 11.75 12.49 -1.36
N ASP A 619 11.66 11.21 -1.02
CA ASP A 619 11.29 10.77 0.33
C ASP A 619 12.38 11.16 1.36
N VAL A 620 11.99 11.25 2.63
CA VAL A 620 12.88 11.53 3.76
C VAL A 620 12.32 10.92 5.03
N VAL A 621 13.19 10.39 5.89
CA VAL A 621 12.80 9.70 7.11
C VAL A 621 13.34 10.42 8.35
N VAL A 622 12.44 10.73 9.28
CA VAL A 622 12.78 11.22 10.63
C VAL A 622 12.58 10.07 11.62
N ASP A 623 13.67 9.65 12.26
CA ASP A 623 13.68 8.63 13.30
C ASP A 623 13.62 9.31 14.67
N ILE A 624 12.42 9.42 15.24
CA ILE A 624 12.20 10.08 16.55
C ILE A 624 12.45 9.04 17.64
N VAL A 625 13.70 8.97 18.10
CA VAL A 625 14.17 8.01 19.10
C VAL A 625 13.62 8.42 20.46
N CYS A 626 12.66 7.64 20.95
CA CYS A 626 11.81 7.97 22.09
C CYS A 626 11.61 6.73 22.98
N TYR A 627 10.57 6.72 23.82
CA TYR A 627 10.23 5.57 24.66
C TYR A 627 8.70 5.37 24.76
N ARG A 628 8.27 4.43 25.61
CA ARG A 628 6.86 4.17 25.89
C ARG A 628 6.66 4.13 27.39
N ARG A 629 5.93 5.10 27.95
CA ARG A 629 5.74 5.25 29.41
C ARG A 629 5.02 4.05 30.06
N HIS A 630 4.22 3.32 29.28
CA HIS A 630 3.36 2.22 29.72
C HIS A 630 3.66 0.91 28.95
N GLY A 631 2.92 -0.16 29.26
CA GLY A 631 2.92 -1.39 28.44
C GLY A 631 2.49 -1.14 27.00
N HIS A 632 2.46 -2.17 26.15
CA HIS A 632 2.04 -1.99 24.75
C HIS A 632 0.63 -1.40 24.63
N ASN A 633 -0.21 -1.69 25.61
CA ASN A 633 -1.43 -0.96 25.96
C ASN A 633 -1.42 -0.73 27.47
N GLU A 634 -2.29 0.13 27.99
CA GLU A 634 -2.09 0.71 29.33
C GLU A 634 -2.49 -0.20 30.49
N THR A 635 -3.02 -1.40 30.20
CA THR A 635 -3.24 -2.49 31.18
C THR A 635 -2.20 -3.61 31.08
N ASP A 636 -1.20 -3.49 30.19
CA ASP A 636 -0.11 -4.46 30.02
C ASP A 636 1.05 -4.19 31.01
N GLN A 637 1.80 -5.23 31.37
CA GLN A 637 2.87 -5.18 32.38
C GLN A 637 4.24 -5.49 31.76
N PRO A 638 4.93 -4.49 31.18
CA PRO A 638 6.13 -4.70 30.38
C PRO A 638 7.39 -5.03 31.20
N SER A 639 7.37 -4.84 32.54
CA SER A 639 8.51 -5.21 33.39
C SER A 639 8.75 -6.72 33.47
N PHE A 640 7.80 -7.56 33.00
CA PHE A 640 7.98 -9.00 32.85
C PHE A 640 9.00 -9.37 31.76
N THR A 641 9.22 -8.51 30.76
CA THR A 641 10.12 -8.76 29.63
C THR A 641 11.23 -7.72 29.49
N GLN A 642 10.96 -6.43 29.76
CA GLN A 642 11.94 -5.34 29.70
C GLN A 642 12.19 -4.64 31.06
N PRO A 643 12.56 -5.37 32.14
CA PRO A 643 12.69 -4.79 33.48
C PRO A 643 13.71 -3.63 33.57
N LYS A 644 14.84 -3.72 32.84
CA LYS A 644 15.85 -2.64 32.80
C LYS A 644 15.31 -1.35 32.14
N MET A 645 14.64 -1.50 31.00
CA MET A 645 14.07 -0.38 30.25
C MET A 645 13.03 0.36 31.10
N TYR A 646 12.11 -0.38 31.72
CA TYR A 646 11.05 0.22 32.54
C TYR A 646 11.54 0.70 33.91
N GLN A 647 12.70 0.23 34.40
CA GLN A 647 13.40 0.86 35.52
C GLN A 647 13.95 2.25 35.14
N ALA A 648 14.51 2.43 33.94
CA ALA A 648 14.96 3.74 33.45
C ALA A 648 13.77 4.67 33.14
N ILE A 649 12.75 4.19 32.43
CA ILE A 649 11.50 4.94 32.17
C ILE A 649 10.81 5.35 33.48
N GLY A 650 10.91 4.54 34.54
CA GLY A 650 10.41 4.89 35.88
C GLY A 650 11.16 6.05 36.56
N GLN A 651 12.34 6.42 36.06
CA GLN A 651 13.15 7.56 36.53
C GLN A 651 13.13 8.73 35.54
N GLN A 652 12.85 8.49 34.25
CA GLN A 652 12.84 9.50 33.20
C GLN A 652 11.76 10.58 33.45
N PRO A 653 12.11 11.88 33.55
CA PRO A 653 11.12 12.95 33.61
C PRO A 653 10.22 12.97 32.36
N PRO A 654 9.00 13.53 32.42
CA PRO A 654 8.21 13.79 31.21
C PRO A 654 8.89 14.84 30.32
N THR A 655 8.79 14.68 29.00
CA THR A 655 9.40 15.57 28.00
C THR A 655 9.00 17.03 28.18
N LEU A 656 7.74 17.29 28.54
CA LEU A 656 7.25 18.63 28.89
C LEU A 656 8.07 19.27 30.01
N LYS A 657 8.41 18.51 31.08
CA LYS A 657 9.23 19.03 32.18
C LYS A 657 10.66 19.32 31.72
N ILE A 658 11.25 18.45 30.92
CA ILE A 658 12.61 18.64 30.39
C ILE A 658 12.70 19.96 29.62
N TYR A 659 11.70 20.24 28.77
CA TYR A 659 11.66 21.50 28.01
C TYR A 659 11.34 22.73 28.88
N THR A 660 10.41 22.65 29.85
CA THR A 660 10.17 23.80 30.75
C THR A 660 11.39 24.13 31.62
N ASP A 661 12.10 23.12 32.12
CA ASP A 661 13.31 23.29 32.93
C ASP A 661 14.45 23.91 32.08
N HIS A 662 14.54 23.54 30.80
CA HIS A 662 15.45 24.15 29.83
C HIS A 662 15.13 25.64 29.61
N LEU A 663 13.89 25.96 29.25
CA LEU A 663 13.42 27.34 28.98
C LEU A 663 13.62 28.30 30.17
N ILE A 664 13.46 27.79 31.40
CA ILE A 664 13.74 28.55 32.63
C ILE A 664 15.26 28.74 32.82
N LYS A 665 16.05 27.70 32.58
CA LYS A 665 17.52 27.72 32.76
C LYS A 665 18.24 28.64 31.79
N GLU A 666 17.76 28.78 30.55
CA GLU A 666 18.28 29.77 29.59
C GLU A 666 17.72 31.19 29.81
N GLY A 667 16.67 31.34 30.64
CA GLY A 667 16.06 32.63 30.95
C GLY A 667 15.01 33.12 29.94
N SER A 668 14.53 32.26 29.03
CA SER A 668 13.49 32.63 28.06
C SER A 668 12.08 32.70 28.65
N PHE A 669 11.81 31.96 29.73
CA PHE A 669 10.50 31.93 30.40
C PHE A 669 10.65 31.90 31.92
N THR A 670 9.67 32.47 32.62
CA THR A 670 9.54 32.32 34.07
C THR A 670 8.75 31.07 34.46
N GLU A 671 9.02 30.55 35.66
CA GLU A 671 8.23 29.48 36.31
C GLU A 671 6.72 29.82 36.34
N GLN A 672 6.36 31.10 36.52
CA GLN A 672 4.97 31.55 36.59
C GLN A 672 4.26 31.46 35.22
N GLU A 673 4.92 31.84 34.13
CA GLU A 673 4.39 31.70 32.76
C GLU A 673 4.19 30.23 32.39
N ASN A 674 5.18 29.37 32.69
CA ASN A 674 5.09 27.94 32.43
C ASN A 674 3.93 27.28 33.21
N GLN A 675 3.76 27.63 34.49
CA GLN A 675 2.60 27.19 35.27
C GLN A 675 1.26 27.73 34.74
N GLN A 676 1.24 28.92 34.13
CA GLN A 676 0.03 29.49 33.54
C GLN A 676 -0.37 28.73 32.26
N SER A 677 0.55 28.53 31.29
CA SER A 677 0.25 27.76 30.07
C SER A 677 -0.20 26.33 30.39
N GLN A 678 0.41 25.66 31.40
CA GLN A 678 -0.03 24.31 31.81
C GLN A 678 -1.47 24.28 32.34
N ARG A 679 -1.91 25.31 33.10
CA ARG A 679 -3.31 25.42 33.55
C ARG A 679 -4.26 25.61 32.38
N MET A 680 -3.91 26.47 31.42
CA MET A 680 -4.72 26.72 30.22
C MET A 680 -4.96 25.44 29.41
N GLY A 681 -3.97 24.54 29.30
CA GLY A 681 -4.14 23.23 28.66
C GLY A 681 -5.19 22.35 29.35
N VAL A 682 -5.07 22.19 30.68
CA VAL A 682 -6.00 21.37 31.48
C VAL A 682 -7.42 21.96 31.49
N GLU A 683 -7.55 23.28 31.47
CA GLU A 683 -8.84 23.96 31.35
C GLU A 683 -9.46 23.74 29.96
N TYR A 684 -8.68 23.79 28.88
CA TYR A 684 -9.14 23.53 27.51
C TYR A 684 -9.70 22.12 27.31
N ASP A 685 -8.99 21.09 27.79
CA ASP A 685 -9.47 19.70 27.77
C ASP A 685 -10.76 19.54 28.63
N GLY A 686 -10.78 20.22 29.78
CA GLY A 686 -11.92 20.28 30.68
C GLY A 686 -13.16 20.92 30.08
N GLU A 687 -13.01 21.97 29.25
CA GLU A 687 -14.10 22.55 28.46
C GLU A 687 -14.56 21.63 27.34
N GLY A 688 -13.64 20.96 26.65
CA GLY A 688 -13.96 19.97 25.61
C GLY A 688 -14.93 18.90 26.12
N LEU A 689 -14.67 18.33 27.31
CA LEU A 689 -15.59 17.37 27.92
C LEU A 689 -16.91 17.98 28.42
N ARG A 690 -16.94 19.29 28.72
CA ARG A 690 -18.17 20.00 29.16
C ARG A 690 -19.09 20.34 28.00
N ARG A 691 -18.60 20.46 26.76
CA ARG A 691 -19.39 20.70 25.54
C ARG A 691 -20.21 19.48 25.05
N LYS A 692 -20.60 18.59 25.97
CA LYS A 692 -21.44 17.40 25.72
C LYS A 692 -22.93 17.73 25.47
N SER A 693 -23.20 18.60 24.50
CA SER A 693 -24.53 18.83 23.92
C SER A 693 -24.44 19.59 22.60
N GLY A 694 -24.93 19.02 21.49
CA GLY A 694 -25.24 19.77 20.28
C GLY A 694 -24.16 19.83 19.18
N LEU A 695 -23.17 18.92 19.15
CA LEU A 695 -22.45 18.67 17.89
C LEU A 695 -23.41 18.01 16.90
N GLN A 696 -24.04 18.83 16.06
CA GLN A 696 -24.69 18.36 14.84
C GLN A 696 -23.65 17.64 13.97
N PRO A 697 -23.92 16.44 13.46
CA PRO A 697 -23.03 15.80 12.51
C PRO A 697 -23.00 16.61 11.20
N ASN A 698 -22.00 16.36 10.35
CA ASN A 698 -21.78 17.20 9.17
C ASN A 698 -22.89 16.97 8.12
N PHE A 699 -23.96 17.76 8.18
CA PHE A 699 -25.23 17.57 7.49
C PHE A 699 -25.11 17.17 6.01
N ALA A 700 -24.16 17.75 5.25
CA ALA A 700 -23.98 17.40 3.84
C ALA A 700 -23.51 15.95 3.63
N ARG A 701 -22.64 15.42 4.51
CA ARG A 701 -22.19 14.03 4.42
C ARG A 701 -23.28 13.07 4.92
N VAL A 702 -23.96 13.45 6.01
CA VAL A 702 -25.08 12.66 6.57
C VAL A 702 -26.25 12.59 5.61
N ALA A 703 -26.59 13.66 4.89
CA ALA A 703 -27.65 13.65 3.88
C ALA A 703 -27.36 12.64 2.77
N VAL A 704 -26.14 12.63 2.22
CA VAL A 704 -25.72 11.66 1.19
C VAL A 704 -25.65 10.23 1.76
N GLU A 705 -25.17 10.06 2.99
CA GLU A 705 -25.17 8.76 3.69
C GLU A 705 -26.60 8.23 3.90
N LEU A 706 -27.55 9.09 4.29
CA LEU A 706 -28.97 8.78 4.45
C LEU A 706 -29.67 8.50 3.12
N GLU A 707 -29.49 9.32 2.10
CA GLU A 707 -30.06 9.10 0.76
C GLU A 707 -29.65 7.73 0.19
N LEU A 708 -28.41 7.31 0.43
CA LEU A 708 -27.88 5.99 0.05
C LEU A 708 -28.32 4.85 1.01
N LYS A 709 -28.71 5.17 2.25
CA LYS A 709 -29.23 4.24 3.27
C LYS A 709 -30.74 3.99 3.14
N GLU A 710 -31.50 4.95 2.61
CA GLU A 710 -32.97 4.91 2.56
C GLU A 710 -33.52 4.64 1.16
N ASN A 711 -32.89 5.15 0.09
CA ASN A 711 -33.40 4.98 -1.27
C ASN A 711 -32.90 3.70 -1.96
N ILE A 712 -33.76 3.14 -2.82
CA ILE A 712 -33.38 2.21 -3.88
C ILE A 712 -32.92 3.05 -5.08
N LEU A 713 -31.73 2.77 -5.60
CA LEU A 713 -31.15 3.51 -6.73
C LEU A 713 -31.15 2.62 -7.98
N GLU A 714 -31.91 3.03 -8.99
CA GLU A 714 -32.04 2.29 -10.25
C GLU A 714 -30.71 2.22 -11.02
N ALA A 715 -30.51 1.10 -11.73
CA ALA A 715 -29.37 0.95 -12.61
C ALA A 715 -29.65 1.66 -13.95
N ARG A 716 -28.90 2.73 -14.25
CA ARG A 716 -28.99 3.38 -15.57
C ARG A 716 -28.55 2.44 -16.70
N PRO A 717 -29.13 2.56 -17.92
CA PRO A 717 -28.72 1.75 -19.08
C PRO A 717 -27.24 1.91 -19.39
N THR A 718 -26.55 0.80 -19.69
CA THR A 718 -25.11 0.78 -19.99
C THR A 718 -24.78 0.71 -21.48
N GLY A 719 -25.79 0.59 -22.36
CA GLY A 719 -25.62 0.74 -23.80
C GLY A 719 -25.09 2.11 -24.24
N VAL A 720 -24.64 2.21 -25.50
CA VAL A 720 -24.09 3.42 -26.13
C VAL A 720 -24.50 3.54 -27.58
N GLU A 721 -24.47 4.74 -28.15
CA GLU A 721 -24.76 4.97 -29.57
C GLU A 721 -23.73 4.31 -30.50
N ARG A 722 -24.17 3.79 -31.65
CA ARG A 722 -23.26 3.14 -32.60
C ARG A 722 -22.26 4.11 -33.26
N SER A 723 -22.59 5.40 -33.34
CA SER A 723 -21.64 6.46 -33.71
C SER A 723 -20.45 6.51 -32.75
N VAL A 724 -20.71 6.47 -31.44
CA VAL A 724 -19.69 6.43 -30.38
C VAL A 724 -18.82 5.18 -30.50
N MET A 725 -19.42 4.01 -30.75
CA MET A 725 -18.65 2.77 -30.95
C MET A 725 -17.75 2.83 -32.19
N ASN A 726 -18.27 3.31 -33.33
CA ASN A 726 -17.49 3.51 -34.55
C ASN A 726 -16.32 4.49 -34.31
N LYS A 727 -16.56 5.61 -33.64
CA LYS A 727 -15.55 6.64 -33.30
C LYS A 727 -14.37 6.09 -32.48
N ILE A 728 -14.69 5.26 -31.49
CA ILE A 728 -13.68 4.55 -30.69
C ILE A 728 -12.95 3.52 -31.57
N GLY A 729 -13.69 2.78 -32.40
CA GLY A 729 -13.17 1.81 -33.36
C GLY A 729 -12.13 2.38 -34.33
N ASP A 730 -12.43 3.52 -34.96
CA ASP A 730 -11.49 4.24 -35.84
C ASP A 730 -10.22 4.64 -35.08
N THR A 731 -10.39 5.22 -33.89
CA THR A 731 -9.30 5.66 -33.02
C THR A 731 -8.35 4.50 -32.67
N ILE A 732 -8.89 3.36 -32.18
CA ILE A 732 -8.07 2.21 -31.78
C ILE A 732 -7.54 1.36 -32.95
N SER A 733 -8.09 1.53 -34.16
CA SER A 733 -7.73 0.72 -35.34
C SER A 733 -6.79 1.40 -36.33
N GLY A 734 -6.69 2.74 -36.27
CA GLY A 734 -5.82 3.52 -37.15
C GLY A 734 -5.51 4.96 -36.72
N GLY A 735 -5.87 5.40 -35.50
CA GLY A 735 -5.77 6.82 -35.10
C GLY A 735 -4.37 7.40 -34.86
N TRP A 736 -3.30 6.60 -34.99
CA TRP A 736 -1.92 7.03 -34.74
C TRP A 736 -1.34 7.89 -35.90
N PRO A 737 -0.30 8.72 -35.64
CA PRO A 737 0.28 9.61 -36.65
C PRO A 737 0.87 8.88 -37.87
N GLU A 738 0.89 9.56 -39.04
CA GLU A 738 1.43 9.00 -40.29
C GLU A 738 2.91 8.55 -40.18
N ASN A 739 3.68 9.20 -39.33
CA ASN A 739 5.09 8.90 -39.08
C ASN A 739 5.33 7.80 -38.03
N PHE A 740 4.28 7.20 -37.45
CA PHE A 740 4.35 6.18 -36.40
C PHE A 740 4.26 4.76 -36.99
N GLU A 741 5.35 3.99 -36.97
CA GLU A 741 5.39 2.61 -37.49
C GLU A 741 4.97 1.61 -36.40
N VAL A 742 3.69 1.23 -36.40
CA VAL A 742 3.17 0.10 -35.61
C VAL A 742 3.72 -1.24 -36.14
N HIS A 743 4.08 -2.15 -35.23
CA HIS A 743 4.50 -3.52 -35.58
C HIS A 743 3.50 -4.21 -36.54
N LYS A 744 4.00 -4.78 -37.64
CA LYS A 744 3.19 -5.22 -38.80
C LYS A 744 2.11 -6.26 -38.48
N ASN A 745 2.33 -7.12 -37.49
CA ASN A 745 1.29 -8.06 -37.03
C ASN A 745 0.26 -7.39 -36.11
N LEU A 746 0.68 -6.43 -35.28
CA LEU A 746 -0.22 -5.67 -34.41
C LEU A 746 -1.14 -4.75 -35.24
N GLY A 747 -0.59 -4.08 -36.26
CA GLY A 747 -1.39 -3.28 -37.19
C GLY A 747 -2.49 -4.06 -37.93
N ARG A 748 -2.37 -5.39 -38.07
CA ARG A 748 -3.45 -6.26 -38.57
C ARG A 748 -4.53 -6.51 -37.52
N ILE A 749 -4.12 -6.77 -36.27
CA ILE A 749 -5.03 -7.00 -35.13
C ILE A 749 -5.87 -5.75 -34.88
N LEU A 750 -5.24 -4.57 -34.79
CA LEU A 750 -5.93 -3.29 -34.56
C LEU A 750 -6.92 -2.97 -35.68
N LYS A 751 -6.52 -3.12 -36.95
CA LYS A 751 -7.43 -2.95 -38.11
C LYS A 751 -8.59 -3.92 -38.11
N ASN A 752 -8.42 -5.14 -37.58
CA ASN A 752 -9.53 -6.09 -37.44
C ASN A 752 -10.57 -5.61 -36.41
N ARG A 753 -10.17 -4.94 -35.32
CA ARG A 753 -11.12 -4.39 -34.33
C ARG A 753 -12.05 -3.35 -34.95
N GLY A 754 -11.49 -2.39 -35.68
CA GLY A 754 -12.25 -1.39 -36.42
C GLY A 754 -13.19 -2.02 -37.45
N LYS A 755 -12.71 -3.04 -38.18
CA LYS A 755 -13.54 -3.83 -39.11
C LYS A 755 -14.74 -4.48 -38.42
N THR A 756 -14.55 -5.18 -37.31
CA THR A 756 -15.65 -5.86 -36.59
C THR A 756 -16.67 -4.87 -36.01
N ILE A 757 -16.22 -3.70 -35.53
CA ILE A 757 -17.13 -2.63 -35.08
C ILE A 757 -17.96 -2.09 -36.24
N ALA A 758 -17.33 -1.78 -37.37
CA ALA A 758 -18.03 -1.27 -38.55
C ALA A 758 -19.05 -2.28 -39.11
N GLU A 759 -18.65 -3.56 -39.26
CA GLU A 759 -19.54 -4.64 -39.71
C GLU A 759 -20.66 -4.92 -38.70
N GLY A 760 -20.42 -4.75 -37.40
CA GLY A 760 -21.43 -4.83 -36.34
C GLY A 760 -21.49 -6.16 -35.60
N ASP A 761 -20.56 -7.08 -35.85
CA ASP A 761 -20.54 -8.43 -35.28
C ASP A 761 -19.09 -8.90 -35.07
N GLN A 762 -18.91 -10.04 -34.41
CA GLN A 762 -17.63 -10.67 -34.10
C GLN A 762 -16.73 -9.82 -33.17
N ILE A 763 -17.33 -8.93 -32.38
CA ILE A 763 -16.65 -8.14 -31.35
C ILE A 763 -15.99 -9.09 -30.35
N ASP A 764 -14.70 -8.88 -30.08
CA ASP A 764 -13.92 -9.67 -29.14
C ASP A 764 -13.77 -9.01 -27.76
N TRP A 765 -13.26 -9.75 -26.79
CA TRP A 765 -13.17 -9.33 -25.39
C TRP A 765 -12.41 -8.00 -25.21
N SER A 766 -11.28 -7.83 -25.93
CA SER A 766 -10.45 -6.63 -25.83
C SER A 766 -10.98 -5.46 -26.66
N THR A 767 -11.80 -5.74 -27.67
CA THR A 767 -12.55 -4.72 -28.41
C THR A 767 -13.70 -4.18 -27.56
N ALA A 768 -14.45 -5.06 -26.90
CA ALA A 768 -15.49 -4.67 -25.92
C ALA A 768 -14.92 -3.89 -24.74
N GLU A 769 -13.75 -4.28 -24.22
CA GLU A 769 -13.00 -3.52 -23.20
C GLU A 769 -12.65 -2.10 -23.67
N ALA A 770 -12.09 -1.98 -24.88
CA ALA A 770 -11.73 -0.68 -25.46
C ALA A 770 -12.96 0.20 -25.75
N LEU A 771 -14.11 -0.38 -26.11
CA LEU A 771 -15.39 0.32 -26.24
C LEU A 771 -15.91 0.82 -24.88
N ALA A 772 -15.78 0.01 -23.82
CA ALA A 772 -16.21 0.40 -22.48
C ALA A 772 -15.37 1.55 -21.93
N PHE A 773 -14.03 1.48 -22.06
CA PHE A 773 -13.16 2.59 -21.69
C PHE A 773 -13.42 3.82 -22.58
N GLY A 774 -13.43 3.67 -23.90
CA GLY A 774 -13.62 4.78 -24.85
C GLY A 774 -14.92 5.56 -24.65
N SER A 775 -16.02 4.87 -24.33
CA SER A 775 -17.31 5.52 -24.08
C SER A 775 -17.34 6.25 -22.73
N LEU A 776 -16.76 5.68 -21.66
CA LEU A 776 -16.64 6.37 -20.37
C LEU A 776 -15.79 7.65 -20.47
N LEU A 777 -14.72 7.61 -21.27
CA LEU A 777 -13.89 8.79 -21.56
C LEU A 777 -14.67 9.86 -22.33
N LEU A 778 -15.46 9.49 -23.33
CA LEU A 778 -16.35 10.42 -24.06
C LEU A 778 -17.50 10.96 -23.20
N GLU A 779 -17.86 10.27 -22.12
CA GLU A 779 -18.77 10.74 -21.06
C GLU A 779 -18.06 11.61 -20.00
N GLY A 780 -16.78 11.95 -20.20
CA GLY A 780 -16.00 12.82 -19.31
C GLY A 780 -15.34 12.12 -18.10
N ASN A 781 -15.52 10.82 -17.93
CA ASN A 781 -15.02 10.08 -16.75
C ASN A 781 -13.54 9.71 -16.90
N HIS A 782 -12.79 9.71 -15.80
CA HIS A 782 -11.42 9.21 -15.77
C HIS A 782 -11.43 7.68 -15.81
N VAL A 783 -10.64 7.07 -16.69
CA VAL A 783 -10.33 5.62 -16.63
C VAL A 783 -8.85 5.44 -16.28
N ARG A 784 -8.57 4.79 -15.14
CA ARG A 784 -7.24 4.42 -14.68
C ARG A 784 -7.12 2.89 -14.60
N VAL A 785 -6.15 2.33 -15.32
CA VAL A 785 -5.81 0.89 -15.30
C VAL A 785 -4.35 0.72 -14.90
N SER A 786 -4.07 -0.11 -13.90
CA SER A 786 -2.69 -0.49 -13.55
C SER A 786 -2.55 -1.99 -13.22
N GLY A 787 -1.31 -2.47 -13.22
CA GLY A 787 -0.97 -3.86 -13.00
C GLY A 787 0.22 -4.29 -13.86
N GLN A 788 0.63 -5.55 -13.76
CA GLN A 788 1.80 -6.07 -14.49
C GLN A 788 1.45 -6.30 -15.97
N ASP A 789 2.30 -5.82 -16.88
CA ASP A 789 2.13 -5.90 -18.36
C ASP A 789 0.84 -5.26 -18.94
N VAL A 790 0.01 -4.56 -18.15
CA VAL A 790 -1.38 -4.20 -18.55
C VAL A 790 -1.50 -3.37 -19.82
N GLU A 791 -0.49 -2.55 -20.15
CA GLU A 791 -0.45 -1.71 -21.34
C GLU A 791 -0.55 -2.54 -22.64
N ARG A 792 0.14 -3.69 -22.67
CA ARG A 792 0.02 -4.73 -23.69
C ARG A 792 -1.14 -5.69 -23.37
N GLY A 793 -1.35 -5.94 -22.08
CA GLY A 793 -2.05 -7.09 -21.52
C GLY A 793 -1.14 -8.33 -21.51
N THR A 794 -1.16 -9.09 -20.40
CA THR A 794 -0.37 -10.33 -20.20
C THR A 794 -0.42 -11.23 -21.43
N PHE A 795 -1.64 -11.50 -21.91
CA PHE A 795 -1.94 -12.45 -23.00
C PHE A 795 -1.77 -11.84 -24.40
N SER A 796 -1.13 -10.67 -24.50
CA SER A 796 -1.02 -9.86 -25.72
C SER A 796 -2.37 -9.57 -26.36
N GLN A 797 -3.35 -9.21 -25.52
CA GLN A 797 -4.75 -9.02 -25.92
C GLN A 797 -5.14 -7.55 -26.05
N ARG A 798 -4.62 -6.66 -25.18
CA ARG A 798 -5.14 -5.30 -24.99
C ARG A 798 -4.54 -4.29 -25.96
N HIS A 799 -3.21 -4.12 -25.95
CA HIS A 799 -2.49 -3.15 -26.78
C HIS A 799 -3.07 -1.73 -26.70
N ALA A 800 -3.22 -1.22 -25.46
CA ALA A 800 -3.67 0.14 -25.21
C ALA A 800 -2.51 1.16 -25.36
N VAL A 801 -1.26 0.72 -25.15
CA VAL A 801 -0.06 1.44 -25.58
C VAL A 801 0.53 0.75 -26.80
N LEU A 802 0.93 1.54 -27.78
CA LEU A 802 1.64 1.14 -28.99
C LEU A 802 3.08 1.68 -28.91
N HIS A 803 4.05 0.93 -29.45
CA HIS A 803 5.46 1.36 -29.50
C HIS A 803 5.91 1.47 -30.97
N ASP A 804 6.49 2.61 -31.33
CA ASP A 804 7.06 2.83 -32.66
C ASP A 804 8.27 1.90 -32.91
N GLN A 805 8.30 1.22 -34.05
CA GLN A 805 9.33 0.22 -34.35
C GLN A 805 10.69 0.81 -34.82
N LYS A 806 10.83 2.13 -34.88
CA LYS A 806 12.07 2.86 -35.21
C LYS A 806 12.60 3.66 -34.01
N THR A 807 11.73 4.34 -33.26
CA THR A 807 12.12 5.26 -32.17
C THR A 807 11.89 4.70 -30.78
N ASN A 808 11.00 3.71 -30.62
CA ASN A 808 10.40 3.28 -29.35
C ASN A 808 9.50 4.34 -28.69
N ASP A 809 9.06 5.38 -29.41
CA ASP A 809 8.07 6.31 -28.88
C ASP A 809 6.74 5.60 -28.58
N ASN A 810 6.09 6.00 -27.48
CA ASN A 810 4.81 5.45 -27.05
C ASN A 810 3.65 6.26 -27.62
N TYR A 811 2.62 5.59 -28.14
CA TYR A 811 1.35 6.20 -28.53
C TYR A 811 0.18 5.47 -27.86
N ILE A 812 -0.75 6.22 -27.27
CA ILE A 812 -1.90 5.70 -26.52
C ILE A 812 -3.18 6.16 -27.24
N PRO A 813 -3.86 5.30 -28.04
CA PRO A 813 -4.98 5.74 -28.86
C PRO A 813 -6.16 6.32 -28.07
N LEU A 814 -6.51 5.72 -26.92
CA LEU A 814 -7.63 6.20 -26.09
C LEU A 814 -7.34 7.56 -25.43
N SER A 815 -6.08 7.89 -25.09
CA SER A 815 -5.68 9.23 -24.64
C SER A 815 -5.70 10.28 -25.77
N ASN A 816 -5.93 9.87 -27.01
CA ASN A 816 -6.03 10.73 -28.20
C ASN A 816 -7.44 10.71 -28.82
N LEU A 817 -8.42 10.11 -28.12
CA LEU A 817 -9.82 10.05 -28.53
C LEU A 817 -10.42 11.46 -28.57
N LYS A 818 -10.98 11.84 -29.71
CA LYS A 818 -11.53 13.19 -29.93
C LYS A 818 -13.07 13.18 -29.84
N PRO A 819 -13.69 14.16 -29.16
CA PRO A 819 -15.13 14.31 -29.13
C PRO A 819 -15.65 14.79 -30.50
N GLU A 820 -16.97 14.88 -30.67
CA GLU A 820 -17.59 15.44 -31.88
C GLU A 820 -17.95 16.93 -31.74
N GLY A 821 -17.86 17.46 -30.51
CA GLY A 821 -18.12 18.86 -30.16
C GLY A 821 -17.05 19.44 -29.22
N SER A 822 -17.47 20.35 -28.35
CA SER A 822 -16.61 21.01 -27.35
C SER A 822 -16.53 20.29 -26.00
N ASP A 823 -17.17 19.13 -25.87
CA ASP A 823 -17.33 18.43 -24.60
C ASP A 823 -16.00 17.83 -24.11
N PRO A 824 -15.70 17.90 -22.80
CA PRO A 824 -14.43 17.44 -22.27
C PRO A 824 -14.36 15.91 -22.26
N VAL A 825 -13.36 15.35 -22.95
CA VAL A 825 -13.01 13.93 -22.86
C VAL A 825 -12.23 13.70 -21.56
N GLY A 826 -12.66 12.72 -20.77
CA GLY A 826 -12.01 12.33 -19.53
C GLY A 826 -10.59 11.79 -19.77
N PRO A 827 -9.68 11.89 -18.78
CA PRO A 827 -8.32 11.40 -18.94
C PRO A 827 -8.28 9.86 -18.99
N PHE A 828 -7.45 9.31 -19.89
CA PHE A 828 -7.11 7.89 -19.92
C PHE A 828 -5.70 7.68 -19.37
N THR A 829 -5.58 6.83 -18.34
CA THR A 829 -4.30 6.43 -17.74
C THR A 829 -4.21 4.91 -17.76
N ILE A 830 -3.27 4.35 -18.52
CA ILE A 830 -2.87 2.95 -18.36
C ILE A 830 -1.36 2.90 -18.12
N CYS A 831 -0.93 2.13 -17.13
CA CYS A 831 0.46 2.07 -16.70
C CYS A 831 0.83 0.70 -16.15
N ASN A 832 1.97 0.16 -16.60
CA ASN A 832 2.54 -1.04 -16.00
C ASN A 832 2.98 -0.74 -14.56
N SER A 833 2.55 -1.56 -13.60
CA SER A 833 3.06 -1.49 -12.22
C SER A 833 4.45 -2.10 -12.10
N SER A 834 5.11 -1.86 -10.97
CA SER A 834 6.20 -2.75 -10.53
C SER A 834 5.66 -4.16 -10.21
N LEU A 835 6.57 -5.11 -9.98
CA LEU A 835 6.25 -6.48 -9.58
C LEU A 835 5.90 -6.52 -8.07
N SER A 836 4.77 -5.92 -7.75
CA SER A 836 4.14 -5.78 -6.43
C SER A 836 2.64 -6.02 -6.61
N GLU A 837 2.02 -6.77 -5.69
CA GLU A 837 0.56 -6.85 -5.60
C GLU A 837 0.02 -6.14 -4.37
N PHE A 838 0.67 -6.23 -3.19
CA PHE A 838 0.19 -5.62 -1.95
C PHE A 838 0.27 -4.09 -2.06
N GLY A 839 1.45 -3.56 -2.37
CA GLY A 839 1.63 -2.13 -2.65
C GLY A 839 0.73 -1.64 -3.78
N ALA A 840 0.72 -2.33 -4.93
CA ALA A 840 -0.02 -1.88 -6.11
C ALA A 840 -1.54 -1.85 -5.91
N LEU A 841 -2.14 -2.90 -5.32
CA LEU A 841 -3.58 -2.93 -5.05
C LEU A 841 -3.98 -1.92 -3.96
N GLY A 842 -3.14 -1.73 -2.94
CA GLY A 842 -3.32 -0.69 -1.94
C GLY A 842 -3.29 0.72 -2.55
N PHE A 843 -2.43 0.94 -3.56
CA PHE A 843 -2.33 2.21 -4.28
C PHE A 843 -3.58 2.49 -5.10
N GLU A 844 -4.08 1.53 -5.89
CA GLU A 844 -5.31 1.73 -6.66
C GLU A 844 -6.55 1.90 -5.76
N LEU A 845 -6.60 1.20 -4.63
CA LEU A 845 -7.58 1.47 -3.58
C LEU A 845 -7.48 2.94 -3.11
N GLY A 846 -6.30 3.41 -2.73
CA GLY A 846 -6.09 4.80 -2.31
C GLY A 846 -6.54 5.82 -3.34
N TYR A 847 -6.20 5.58 -4.61
CA TYR A 847 -6.57 6.42 -5.75
C TYR A 847 -8.09 6.46 -5.95
N SER A 848 -8.77 5.32 -5.80
CA SER A 848 -10.23 5.18 -5.95
C SER A 848 -11.07 5.89 -4.86
N LEU A 849 -10.45 6.44 -3.82
CA LEU A 849 -11.11 7.08 -2.67
C LEU A 849 -11.14 8.63 -2.75
N VAL A 850 -10.85 9.21 -3.93
CA VAL A 850 -10.86 10.68 -4.13
C VAL A 850 -12.06 11.16 -4.96
N ASP A 851 -12.34 10.53 -6.10
CA ASP A 851 -13.39 10.97 -7.04
C ASP A 851 -14.31 9.79 -7.43
N PRO A 852 -15.65 9.91 -7.34
CA PRO A 852 -16.57 8.87 -7.79
C PRO A 852 -16.69 8.73 -9.31
N HIS A 853 -16.28 9.70 -10.13
CA HIS A 853 -16.32 9.68 -11.60
C HIS A 853 -15.07 9.02 -12.23
N LEU A 854 -14.45 8.13 -11.47
CA LEU A 854 -13.24 7.40 -11.83
C LEU A 854 -13.52 5.89 -11.93
N LEU A 855 -13.21 5.29 -13.07
CA LEU A 855 -13.05 3.84 -13.20
C LEU A 855 -11.61 3.48 -12.86
N THR A 856 -11.35 3.11 -11.60
CA THR A 856 -10.07 2.53 -11.17
C THR A 856 -10.08 1.03 -11.36
N MET A 857 -9.06 0.48 -12.00
CA MET A 857 -8.93 -0.94 -12.30
C MET A 857 -7.51 -1.43 -12.02
N TRP A 858 -7.38 -2.41 -11.13
CA TRP A 858 -6.14 -3.15 -10.90
C TRP A 858 -6.25 -4.52 -11.56
N GLU A 859 -5.26 -4.92 -12.36
CA GLU A 859 -5.22 -6.23 -13.03
C GLU A 859 -4.03 -7.07 -12.55
N ALA A 860 -4.34 -8.27 -12.06
CA ALA A 860 -3.35 -9.27 -11.72
C ALA A 860 -2.83 -9.95 -13.00
N GLN A 861 -1.52 -10.22 -13.11
CA GLN A 861 -0.94 -10.88 -14.29
C GLN A 861 -1.61 -12.24 -14.56
N PHE A 862 -1.83 -13.00 -13.48
CA PHE A 862 -2.78 -14.11 -13.34
C PHE A 862 -3.53 -13.91 -12.02
N GLY A 863 -4.83 -14.25 -11.96
CA GLY A 863 -5.65 -14.01 -10.76
C GLY A 863 -5.16 -14.78 -9.54
N ASP A 864 -4.44 -15.88 -9.77
CA ASP A 864 -3.74 -16.70 -8.79
C ASP A 864 -2.85 -15.88 -7.83
N PHE A 865 -2.24 -14.79 -8.31
CA PHE A 865 -1.30 -13.93 -7.55
C PHE A 865 -1.97 -12.87 -6.67
N ALA A 866 -3.29 -12.65 -6.77
CA ALA A 866 -4.00 -11.70 -5.91
C ALA A 866 -3.95 -12.07 -4.42
N ASN A 867 -3.58 -13.32 -4.09
CA ASN A 867 -3.29 -13.78 -2.73
C ASN A 867 -2.13 -13.03 -2.05
N ASN A 868 -1.19 -12.45 -2.80
CA ASN A 868 -0.11 -11.62 -2.24
C ASN A 868 -0.65 -10.31 -1.64
N ALA A 869 -1.79 -9.81 -2.15
CA ALA A 869 -2.46 -8.60 -1.67
C ALA A 869 -3.60 -8.87 -0.66
N GLN A 870 -3.68 -10.08 -0.07
CA GLN A 870 -4.82 -10.51 0.75
C GLN A 870 -5.15 -9.55 1.90
N CYS A 871 -4.15 -8.88 2.49
CA CYS A 871 -4.39 -7.89 3.54
C CYS A 871 -5.24 -6.69 3.04
N ILE A 872 -5.02 -6.21 1.81
CA ILE A 872 -5.84 -5.14 1.22
C ILE A 872 -7.26 -5.66 0.92
N ILE A 873 -7.37 -6.90 0.41
CA ILE A 873 -8.66 -7.54 0.09
C ILE A 873 -9.53 -7.66 1.36
N ASP A 874 -9.00 -8.30 2.41
CA ASP A 874 -9.74 -8.61 3.64
C ASP A 874 -10.03 -7.36 4.48
N GLN A 875 -9.05 -6.46 4.61
CA GLN A 875 -9.12 -5.38 5.61
C GLN A 875 -9.62 -4.06 5.05
N PHE A 876 -9.68 -3.89 3.74
CA PHE A 876 -10.20 -2.69 3.10
C PHE A 876 -11.26 -2.99 2.05
N ILE A 877 -11.01 -3.87 1.06
CA ILE A 877 -11.92 -4.02 -0.08
C ILE A 877 -13.25 -4.68 0.33
N CYS A 878 -13.22 -5.81 1.04
CA CYS A 878 -14.46 -6.49 1.44
C CYS A 878 -15.12 -5.90 2.72
N SER A 879 -14.45 -5.01 3.45
CA SER A 879 -14.87 -4.59 4.80
C SER A 879 -14.84 -3.09 5.08
N GLY A 880 -14.19 -2.27 4.24
CA GLY A 880 -13.99 -0.83 4.49
C GLY A 880 -15.28 0.00 4.56
N GLU A 881 -16.33 -0.38 3.81
CA GLU A 881 -17.63 0.28 3.93
C GLU A 881 -18.29 -0.02 5.29
N ARG A 882 -18.31 -1.29 5.73
CA ARG A 882 -18.88 -1.70 7.02
C ARG A 882 -18.11 -1.12 8.21
N LYS A 883 -16.78 -1.02 8.10
CA LYS A 883 -15.87 -0.52 9.14
C LYS A 883 -15.83 1.01 9.23
N TRP A 884 -15.78 1.70 8.09
CA TRP A 884 -15.41 3.12 8.02
C TRP A 884 -16.33 3.98 7.13
N LEU A 885 -17.41 3.42 6.59
CA LEU A 885 -18.28 4.03 5.56
C LEU A 885 -17.52 4.42 4.27
N GLN A 886 -16.33 3.84 4.05
CA GLN A 886 -15.53 4.09 2.86
C GLN A 886 -16.00 3.21 1.70
N ARG A 887 -16.61 3.84 0.69
CA ARG A 887 -17.00 3.22 -0.58
C ARG A 887 -15.91 3.43 -1.63
N THR A 888 -15.71 2.42 -2.47
CA THR A 888 -14.77 2.46 -3.61
C THR A 888 -15.43 1.84 -4.84
N GLY A 889 -15.10 2.33 -6.02
CA GLY A 889 -15.50 1.75 -7.31
C GLY A 889 -14.48 0.76 -7.90
N LEU A 890 -13.40 0.45 -7.15
CA LEU A 890 -12.25 -0.32 -7.63
C LEU A 890 -12.65 -1.65 -8.27
N VAL A 891 -12.18 -1.85 -9.50
CA VAL A 891 -12.27 -3.10 -10.24
C VAL A 891 -11.00 -3.93 -10.01
N MET A 892 -11.16 -5.18 -9.58
CA MET A 892 -10.09 -6.17 -9.59
C MET A 892 -10.28 -7.10 -10.79
N SER A 893 -9.40 -6.99 -11.79
CA SER A 893 -9.38 -7.84 -12.98
C SER A 893 -8.49 -9.05 -12.73
N LEU A 894 -9.10 -10.24 -12.68
CA LEU A 894 -8.46 -11.48 -12.24
C LEU A 894 -8.56 -12.57 -13.32
N PRO A 895 -7.48 -12.81 -14.09
CA PRO A 895 -7.45 -13.90 -15.06
C PRO A 895 -7.67 -15.27 -14.39
N HIS A 896 -8.67 -16.02 -14.85
CA HIS A 896 -9.08 -17.34 -14.34
C HIS A 896 -9.21 -18.34 -15.51
N GLY A 897 -9.14 -19.65 -15.24
CA GLY A 897 -9.52 -20.71 -16.20
C GLY A 897 -8.59 -21.91 -16.16
N TYR A 898 -9.14 -23.13 -16.18
CA TYR A 898 -8.36 -24.35 -15.97
C TYR A 898 -7.82 -24.89 -17.29
N ASP A 899 -6.91 -24.17 -17.95
CA ASP A 899 -6.38 -24.55 -19.29
C ASP A 899 -5.24 -25.59 -19.24
N GLY A 900 -5.08 -26.28 -18.10
CA GLY A 900 -4.00 -27.24 -17.87
C GLY A 900 -2.61 -26.62 -17.79
N GLN A 901 -2.49 -25.39 -17.30
CA GLN A 901 -1.21 -24.66 -17.21
C GLN A 901 -0.42 -24.94 -15.91
N GLY A 902 -1.06 -25.54 -14.91
CA GLY A 902 -0.49 -25.79 -13.57
C GLY A 902 -1.25 -25.03 -12.48
N PRO A 903 -0.88 -25.19 -11.20
CA PRO A 903 -1.64 -24.62 -10.09
C PRO A 903 -1.66 -23.09 -10.11
N GLU A 904 -0.50 -22.44 -10.26
CA GLU A 904 -0.31 -20.98 -10.10
C GLU A 904 -0.73 -20.16 -11.34
N HIS A 905 -1.47 -20.78 -12.27
CA HIS A 905 -1.88 -20.17 -13.55
C HIS A 905 -3.32 -20.59 -13.94
N SER A 906 -4.16 -20.97 -12.98
CA SER A 906 -5.48 -21.57 -13.22
C SER A 906 -6.62 -20.93 -12.42
N SER A 907 -6.40 -20.51 -11.17
CA SER A 907 -7.47 -20.13 -10.25
C SER A 907 -7.21 -18.83 -9.49
N ALA A 908 -7.99 -17.81 -9.87
CA ALA A 908 -8.21 -16.60 -9.10
C ALA A 908 -8.91 -16.79 -7.73
N ARG A 909 -9.07 -18.04 -7.25
CA ARG A 909 -9.65 -18.39 -5.95
C ARG A 909 -11.03 -17.77 -5.71
N ILE A 910 -11.94 -17.99 -6.65
CA ILE A 910 -13.33 -17.52 -6.62
C ILE A 910 -13.99 -17.88 -5.27
N GLU A 911 -13.68 -19.06 -4.71
CA GLU A 911 -14.17 -19.51 -3.42
C GLU A 911 -13.89 -18.55 -2.26
N ARG A 912 -12.74 -17.86 -2.30
CA ARG A 912 -12.30 -16.96 -1.22
C ARG A 912 -13.02 -15.62 -1.29
N PHE A 913 -13.15 -15.05 -2.48
CA PHE A 913 -13.92 -13.81 -2.64
C PHE A 913 -15.40 -14.05 -2.30
N LEU A 914 -15.96 -15.21 -2.69
CA LEU A 914 -17.34 -15.57 -2.32
C LEU A 914 -17.49 -15.80 -0.81
N GLN A 915 -16.51 -16.40 -0.13
CA GLN A 915 -16.50 -16.52 1.33
C GLN A 915 -16.51 -15.16 2.05
N LEU A 916 -16.00 -14.10 1.41
CA LEU A 916 -15.97 -12.74 1.94
C LEU A 916 -17.25 -11.93 1.63
N CYS A 917 -18.24 -12.48 0.91
CA CYS A 917 -19.51 -11.78 0.63
C CYS A 917 -20.52 -11.92 1.78
N ASP A 918 -21.29 -10.85 2.04
CA ASP A 918 -22.28 -10.76 3.13
C ASP A 918 -23.75 -10.98 2.72
N ASP A 919 -23.97 -11.62 1.56
CA ASP A 919 -25.27 -12.17 1.13
C ASP A 919 -25.68 -13.40 1.98
N ASP A 920 -26.96 -13.57 2.30
CA ASP A 920 -27.44 -14.63 3.21
C ASP A 920 -27.95 -15.86 2.44
N PRO A 921 -27.32 -17.04 2.59
CA PRO A 921 -27.73 -18.23 1.85
C PRO A 921 -29.09 -18.81 2.27
N PHE A 922 -29.59 -18.47 3.46
CA PHE A 922 -30.80 -19.05 4.06
C PHE A 922 -32.01 -18.10 4.04
N LYS A 923 -31.89 -16.90 3.47
CA LYS A 923 -33.00 -15.96 3.29
C LYS A 923 -33.19 -15.63 1.81
N PHE A 924 -34.28 -16.13 1.23
CA PHE A 924 -34.72 -15.62 -0.07
C PHE A 924 -35.10 -14.13 0.08
N PRO A 925 -34.60 -13.22 -0.76
CA PRO A 925 -34.88 -11.79 -0.61
C PRO A 925 -36.34 -11.45 -0.93
N THR A 926 -36.90 -10.46 -0.24
CA THR A 926 -38.18 -9.84 -0.65
C THR A 926 -37.95 -8.97 -1.90
N PRO A 927 -38.99 -8.60 -2.67
CA PRO A 927 -38.82 -7.82 -3.91
C PRO A 927 -38.03 -6.52 -3.72
N GLU A 928 -38.27 -5.83 -2.61
CA GLU A 928 -37.62 -4.56 -2.23
C GLU A 928 -36.13 -4.79 -1.91
N LYS A 929 -35.82 -5.88 -1.20
CA LYS A 929 -34.45 -6.28 -0.90
C LYS A 929 -33.71 -6.77 -2.13
N ALA A 930 -34.38 -7.43 -3.07
CA ALA A 930 -33.78 -7.89 -4.32
C ALA A 930 -33.39 -6.71 -5.22
N GLN A 931 -34.23 -5.68 -5.32
CA GLN A 931 -33.87 -4.43 -6.02
C GLN A 931 -32.64 -3.76 -5.36
N ARG A 932 -32.57 -3.75 -4.02
CA ARG A 932 -31.51 -3.07 -3.27
C ARG A 932 -30.24 -3.92 -3.05
N ILE A 933 -30.23 -5.21 -3.36
CA ILE A 933 -29.15 -6.14 -2.97
C ILE A 933 -27.75 -5.71 -3.46
N HIS A 934 -27.67 -5.02 -4.61
CA HIS A 934 -26.43 -4.45 -5.14
C HIS A 934 -25.89 -3.25 -4.32
N GLN A 935 -26.75 -2.49 -3.66
CA GLN A 935 -26.37 -1.43 -2.70
C GLN A 935 -26.04 -2.02 -1.33
N ASP A 936 -26.69 -3.12 -0.94
CA ASP A 936 -26.55 -3.67 0.41
C ASP A 936 -25.36 -4.60 0.59
N CYS A 937 -25.03 -5.48 -0.38
CA CYS A 937 -23.87 -6.35 -0.30
C CYS A 937 -22.54 -5.60 -0.41
N ASN A 938 -21.49 -6.13 0.21
CA ASN A 938 -20.16 -5.49 0.28
C ASN A 938 -19.39 -5.46 -1.05
N MET A 939 -19.51 -6.49 -1.89
CA MET A 939 -18.76 -6.66 -3.13
C MET A 939 -19.64 -7.23 -4.25
N GLN A 940 -19.25 -6.96 -5.49
CA GLN A 940 -19.83 -7.58 -6.68
C GLN A 940 -18.82 -8.57 -7.28
N LEU A 941 -19.23 -9.81 -7.52
CA LEU A 941 -18.39 -10.85 -8.11
C LEU A 941 -19.02 -11.33 -9.41
N VAL A 942 -18.28 -11.26 -10.51
CA VAL A 942 -18.73 -11.70 -11.84
C VAL A 942 -17.72 -12.61 -12.51
N TYR A 943 -18.20 -13.56 -13.31
CA TYR A 943 -17.37 -14.34 -14.24
C TYR A 943 -18.07 -14.40 -15.59
N CYS A 944 -17.91 -13.32 -16.37
CA CYS A 944 -18.61 -13.13 -17.63
C CYS A 944 -18.24 -14.20 -18.67
N THR A 945 -19.15 -14.48 -19.61
CA THR A 945 -18.89 -15.35 -20.77
C THR A 945 -18.91 -14.63 -22.12
N THR A 946 -19.59 -13.49 -22.25
CA THR A 946 -19.64 -12.71 -23.51
C THR A 946 -18.89 -11.37 -23.40
N PRO A 947 -18.31 -10.88 -24.51
CA PRO A 947 -17.74 -9.53 -24.57
C PRO A 947 -18.73 -8.41 -24.23
N SER A 948 -20.00 -8.52 -24.65
CA SER A 948 -21.08 -7.59 -24.30
C SER A 948 -21.30 -7.46 -22.79
N ASN A 949 -21.28 -8.58 -22.06
CA ASN A 949 -21.49 -8.53 -20.61
C ASN A 949 -20.26 -7.94 -19.88
N TYR A 950 -19.04 -8.12 -20.40
CA TYR A 950 -17.86 -7.43 -19.89
C TYR A 950 -17.89 -5.92 -20.17
N PHE A 951 -18.31 -5.50 -21.37
CA PHE A 951 -18.53 -4.08 -21.70
C PHE A 951 -19.50 -3.42 -20.71
N HIS A 952 -20.65 -4.06 -20.48
CA HIS A 952 -21.67 -3.53 -19.56
C HIS A 952 -21.21 -3.51 -18.11
N VAL A 953 -20.52 -4.55 -17.61
CA VAL A 953 -20.14 -4.60 -16.18
C VAL A 953 -19.12 -3.53 -15.81
N LEU A 954 -18.22 -3.16 -16.74
CA LEU A 954 -17.29 -2.05 -16.55
C LEU A 954 -18.03 -0.70 -16.49
N ARG A 955 -18.93 -0.44 -17.44
CA ARG A 955 -19.73 0.81 -17.48
C ARG A 955 -20.67 0.93 -16.28
N ARG A 956 -21.21 -0.19 -15.79
CA ARG A 956 -22.06 -0.30 -14.60
C ARG A 956 -21.42 0.25 -13.31
N GLN A 957 -20.08 0.23 -13.20
CA GLN A 957 -19.37 0.82 -12.06
C GLN A 957 -19.53 2.33 -11.96
N ILE A 958 -19.67 3.01 -13.10
CA ILE A 958 -19.81 4.47 -13.19
C ILE A 958 -21.28 4.87 -13.29
N HIS A 959 -22.06 4.11 -14.08
CA HIS A 959 -23.47 4.38 -14.37
C HIS A 959 -24.42 4.13 -13.19
N ARG A 960 -23.99 3.48 -12.12
CA ARG A 960 -24.72 3.48 -10.83
C ARG A 960 -24.40 4.75 -10.04
N ASP A 961 -25.35 5.28 -9.28
CA ASP A 961 -25.13 6.45 -8.40
C ASP A 961 -24.57 6.06 -7.00
N PHE A 962 -23.98 4.86 -6.91
CA PHE A 962 -23.26 4.36 -5.75
C PHE A 962 -21.99 3.60 -6.19
N ARG A 963 -21.04 3.39 -5.27
CA ARG A 963 -19.77 2.72 -5.54
C ARG A 963 -19.61 1.48 -4.67
N LYS A 964 -19.23 0.36 -5.30
CA LYS A 964 -18.90 -0.94 -4.69
C LYS A 964 -17.71 -1.54 -5.42
N PRO A 965 -16.82 -2.30 -4.74
CA PRO A 965 -15.84 -3.14 -5.38
C PRO A 965 -16.47 -4.05 -6.45
N LEU A 966 -15.73 -4.30 -7.52
CA LEU A 966 -16.08 -5.27 -8.56
C LEU A 966 -14.93 -6.23 -8.79
N ILE A 967 -15.13 -7.49 -8.43
CA ILE A 967 -14.20 -8.59 -8.70
C ILE A 967 -14.62 -9.22 -10.03
N VAL A 968 -13.83 -8.99 -11.08
CA VAL A 968 -14.05 -9.58 -12.40
C VAL A 968 -13.11 -10.77 -12.58
N PHE A 969 -13.67 -11.97 -12.54
CA PHE A 969 -13.01 -13.13 -13.08
C PHE A 969 -13.21 -13.12 -14.60
N PHE A 970 -12.13 -13.23 -15.37
CA PHE A 970 -12.22 -13.33 -16.84
C PHE A 970 -11.40 -14.50 -17.37
N SER A 971 -11.85 -15.10 -18.46
CA SER A 971 -11.18 -16.27 -19.00
C SER A 971 -10.05 -15.91 -19.96
N LYS A 972 -8.88 -16.49 -19.69
CA LYS A 972 -7.69 -16.47 -20.56
C LYS A 972 -7.96 -17.08 -21.93
N SER A 973 -8.81 -18.10 -22.01
CA SER A 973 -9.16 -18.79 -23.26
C SER A 973 -10.22 -18.04 -24.06
N LEU A 974 -11.23 -17.45 -23.39
CA LEU A 974 -12.32 -16.71 -24.05
C LEU A 974 -11.87 -15.43 -24.76
N LEU A 975 -10.72 -14.83 -24.38
CA LEU A 975 -10.09 -13.72 -25.09
C LEU A 975 -9.98 -13.92 -26.61
N ARG A 976 -9.87 -15.18 -27.08
CA ARG A 976 -9.74 -15.53 -28.50
C ARG A 976 -10.65 -16.69 -28.93
N HIS A 977 -11.59 -17.12 -28.10
CA HIS A 977 -12.45 -18.26 -28.40
C HIS A 977 -13.46 -17.89 -29.52
N PRO A 978 -13.68 -18.74 -30.54
CA PRO A 978 -14.50 -18.39 -31.71
C PRO A 978 -15.98 -18.18 -31.38
N LEU A 979 -16.48 -18.77 -30.29
CA LEU A 979 -17.86 -18.58 -29.81
C LEU A 979 -17.99 -17.51 -28.71
N ALA A 980 -16.88 -16.92 -28.25
CA ALA A 980 -16.87 -15.83 -27.26
C ALA A 980 -16.86 -14.47 -27.97
N LYS A 981 -17.98 -14.19 -28.66
CA LYS A 981 -18.17 -13.05 -29.55
C LYS A 981 -19.50 -12.39 -29.26
N SER A 982 -19.59 -11.10 -29.58
CA SER A 982 -20.81 -10.30 -29.43
C SER A 982 -21.13 -9.52 -30.70
N SER A 983 -22.44 -9.30 -30.91
CA SER A 983 -22.96 -8.30 -31.83
C SER A 983 -22.86 -6.91 -31.19
N VAL A 984 -22.68 -5.87 -32.01
CA VAL A 984 -22.77 -4.47 -31.59
C VAL A 984 -24.17 -4.14 -31.05
N THR A 985 -25.21 -4.84 -31.52
CA THR A 985 -26.59 -4.71 -31.00
C THR A 985 -26.74 -5.15 -29.55
N GLU A 986 -25.79 -5.91 -28.99
CA GLU A 986 -25.76 -6.23 -27.55
C GLU A 986 -25.18 -5.09 -26.69
N MET A 987 -24.69 -4.01 -27.32
CA MET A 987 -24.06 -2.84 -26.69
C MET A 987 -24.77 -1.51 -27.06
N GLU A 988 -25.79 -1.55 -27.92
CA GLU A 988 -26.58 -0.38 -28.37
C GLU A 988 -27.52 0.16 -27.26
N PRO A 989 -28.12 1.36 -27.40
CA PRO A 989 -28.87 2.00 -26.31
C PRO A 989 -30.03 1.16 -25.77
N GLY A 990 -30.24 1.19 -24.45
CA GLY A 990 -31.23 0.36 -23.76
C GLY A 990 -30.78 -1.07 -23.43
N THR A 991 -29.54 -1.44 -23.76
CA THR A 991 -28.91 -2.69 -23.28
C THR A 991 -28.28 -2.54 -21.89
N PHE A 992 -28.14 -3.67 -21.18
CA PHE A 992 -27.72 -3.77 -19.78
C PHE A 992 -26.83 -4.99 -19.56
N PHE A 993 -26.09 -5.01 -18.44
CA PHE A 993 -25.47 -6.23 -17.91
C PHE A 993 -26.54 -7.27 -17.55
N ILE A 994 -26.36 -8.50 -18.01
CA ILE A 994 -27.27 -9.62 -17.77
C ILE A 994 -26.67 -10.51 -16.66
N PRO A 995 -27.28 -10.63 -15.47
CA PRO A 995 -26.69 -11.37 -14.35
C PRO A 995 -26.82 -12.89 -14.49
N LEU A 996 -27.82 -13.36 -15.24
CA LEU A 996 -28.06 -14.75 -15.57
C LEU A 996 -28.49 -14.85 -17.04
N ILE A 997 -27.72 -15.59 -17.85
CA ILE A 997 -28.05 -15.81 -19.26
C ILE A 997 -28.64 -17.21 -19.41
N PRO A 998 -29.92 -17.35 -19.84
CA PRO A 998 -30.56 -18.65 -20.01
C PRO A 998 -29.96 -19.41 -21.20
N GLU A 999 -30.41 -20.66 -21.36
CA GLU A 999 -30.24 -21.42 -22.59
C GLU A 999 -30.86 -20.65 -23.78
N PRO A 1000 -30.11 -20.38 -24.87
CA PRO A 1000 -30.66 -19.68 -26.05
C PRO A 1000 -31.61 -20.55 -26.88
N GLY A 1001 -31.54 -21.88 -26.71
CA GLY A 1001 -32.29 -22.86 -27.51
C GLY A 1001 -31.65 -23.11 -28.87
N PHE A 1002 -31.96 -24.26 -29.47
CA PHE A 1002 -31.45 -24.63 -30.79
C PHE A 1002 -32.41 -25.58 -31.52
N SER A 1003 -32.26 -25.66 -32.85
CA SER A 1003 -33.12 -26.52 -33.68
C SER A 1003 -32.92 -27.99 -33.33
N GLY A 1004 -34.00 -28.67 -32.95
CA GLY A 1004 -33.98 -30.07 -32.51
C GLY A 1004 -33.85 -30.27 -30.98
N MET A 1005 -33.73 -29.20 -30.20
CA MET A 1005 -33.91 -29.25 -28.74
C MET A 1005 -35.34 -29.72 -28.39
N VAL A 1006 -35.48 -30.52 -27.32
CA VAL A 1006 -36.82 -30.98 -26.87
C VAL A 1006 -37.60 -29.85 -26.21
N GLU A 1007 -38.92 -30.03 -26.11
CA GLU A 1007 -39.80 -29.11 -25.38
C GLU A 1007 -39.35 -28.90 -23.93
N ASN A 1008 -39.58 -27.70 -23.38
CA ASN A 1008 -39.15 -27.31 -22.03
C ASN A 1008 -39.52 -28.32 -20.91
N HIS A 1009 -40.70 -28.96 -21.01
CA HIS A 1009 -41.18 -29.96 -20.05
C HIS A 1009 -40.54 -31.35 -20.23
N GLN A 1010 -39.75 -31.57 -21.28
CA GLN A 1010 -39.04 -32.81 -21.61
C GLN A 1010 -37.54 -32.72 -21.29
N ILE A 1011 -37.04 -31.53 -20.94
CA ILE A 1011 -35.67 -31.32 -20.45
C ILE A 1011 -35.49 -32.10 -19.14
N LYS A 1012 -34.55 -33.03 -19.15
CA LYS A 1012 -34.26 -33.93 -18.02
C LYS A 1012 -33.25 -33.34 -17.04
N ARG A 1013 -32.36 -32.46 -17.51
CA ARG A 1013 -31.34 -31.81 -16.66
C ARG A 1013 -31.15 -30.34 -17.01
N HIS A 1014 -31.13 -29.52 -15.98
CA HIS A 1014 -30.84 -28.08 -16.05
C HIS A 1014 -29.50 -27.82 -15.36
N ILE A 1015 -28.50 -27.44 -16.14
CA ILE A 1015 -27.12 -27.23 -15.68
C ILE A 1015 -26.89 -25.72 -15.53
N PHE A 1016 -26.72 -25.26 -14.28
CA PHE A 1016 -26.13 -23.97 -13.97
C PHE A 1016 -24.60 -24.06 -14.03
N CYS A 1017 -23.96 -23.04 -14.59
CA CYS A 1017 -22.51 -22.92 -14.67
C CYS A 1017 -22.08 -21.46 -14.66
N SER A 1018 -20.77 -21.17 -14.64
CA SER A 1018 -20.23 -19.81 -14.73
C SER A 1018 -18.88 -19.81 -15.47
N GLY A 1019 -18.56 -18.73 -16.18
CA GLY A 1019 -17.31 -18.62 -16.93
C GLY A 1019 -17.10 -19.69 -18.01
N GLN A 1020 -15.83 -20.03 -18.28
CA GLN A 1020 -15.44 -20.73 -19.51
C GLN A 1020 -16.01 -22.15 -19.68
N VAL A 1021 -16.38 -22.82 -18.59
CA VAL A 1021 -16.93 -24.19 -18.62
C VAL A 1021 -18.22 -24.28 -19.45
N TYR A 1022 -18.96 -23.17 -19.61
CA TYR A 1022 -20.11 -23.08 -20.52
C TYR A 1022 -19.78 -23.54 -21.94
N TYR A 1023 -18.66 -23.07 -22.50
CA TYR A 1023 -18.26 -23.40 -23.86
C TYR A 1023 -17.74 -24.85 -23.96
N THR A 1024 -17.08 -25.33 -22.91
CA THR A 1024 -16.65 -26.73 -22.77
C THR A 1024 -17.86 -27.69 -22.74
N LEU A 1025 -18.93 -27.33 -22.01
CA LEU A 1025 -20.19 -28.06 -21.95
C LEU A 1025 -20.96 -28.01 -23.28
N LEU A 1026 -21.08 -26.82 -23.88
CA LEU A 1026 -21.81 -26.61 -25.14
C LEU A 1026 -21.23 -27.46 -26.27
N GLN A 1027 -19.90 -27.40 -26.48
CA GLN A 1027 -19.21 -28.16 -27.53
C GLN A 1027 -19.36 -29.67 -27.34
N GLU A 1028 -19.34 -30.16 -26.09
CA GLU A 1028 -19.51 -31.58 -25.81
C GLU A 1028 -20.98 -32.03 -25.93
N ARG A 1029 -21.95 -31.17 -25.59
CA ARG A 1029 -23.39 -31.40 -25.81
C ARG A 1029 -23.69 -31.55 -27.30
N GLU A 1030 -23.22 -30.60 -28.11
CA GLU A 1030 -23.35 -30.63 -29.58
C GLU A 1030 -22.69 -31.87 -30.17
N LYS A 1031 -21.44 -32.18 -29.77
CA LYS A 1031 -20.70 -33.37 -30.21
C LYS A 1031 -21.38 -34.69 -29.85
N ARG A 1032 -22.16 -34.74 -28.76
CA ARG A 1032 -22.97 -35.92 -28.37
C ARG A 1032 -24.37 -35.92 -29.00
N ASN A 1033 -24.78 -34.84 -29.68
CA ASN A 1033 -26.14 -34.61 -30.20
C ASN A 1033 -27.22 -34.68 -29.09
N ILE A 1034 -26.87 -34.23 -27.88
CA ILE A 1034 -27.78 -34.23 -26.73
C ILE A 1034 -28.74 -33.05 -26.83
N ASN A 1035 -30.04 -33.33 -26.74
CA ASN A 1035 -31.10 -32.35 -26.97
C ASN A 1035 -32.08 -32.18 -25.80
N ASP A 1036 -31.87 -32.89 -24.69
CA ASP A 1036 -32.71 -32.93 -23.48
C ASP A 1036 -32.02 -32.35 -22.22
N ILE A 1037 -30.95 -31.57 -22.40
CA ILE A 1037 -30.22 -30.85 -21.35
C ILE A 1037 -30.13 -29.36 -21.69
N ALA A 1038 -30.57 -28.49 -20.77
CA ALA A 1038 -30.43 -27.04 -20.86
C ALA A 1038 -29.24 -26.54 -20.02
N ILE A 1039 -28.49 -25.56 -20.54
CA ILE A 1039 -27.30 -24.97 -19.91
C ILE A 1039 -27.56 -23.48 -19.68
N THR A 1040 -27.50 -23.04 -18.42
CA THR A 1040 -27.71 -21.66 -17.98
C THR A 1040 -26.46 -21.11 -17.32
N ARG A 1041 -26.14 -19.84 -17.59
CA ARG A 1041 -24.95 -19.16 -17.09
C ARG A 1041 -25.31 -18.19 -15.97
N ILE A 1042 -24.64 -18.32 -14.83
CA ILE A 1042 -24.65 -17.34 -13.74
C ILE A 1042 -23.44 -16.44 -13.96
N GLU A 1043 -23.66 -15.27 -14.57
CA GLU A 1043 -22.60 -14.31 -14.88
C GLU A 1043 -22.23 -13.48 -13.64
N GLN A 1044 -23.21 -13.22 -12.76
CA GLN A 1044 -23.00 -12.60 -11.45
C GLN A 1044 -23.11 -13.64 -10.33
N LEU A 1045 -21.97 -13.96 -9.72
CA LEU A 1045 -21.85 -14.93 -8.62
C LEU A 1045 -22.25 -14.33 -7.27
N SER A 1046 -22.05 -13.02 -7.10
CA SER A 1046 -22.51 -12.26 -5.94
C SER A 1046 -22.81 -10.80 -6.31
N PRO A 1047 -23.93 -10.20 -5.85
CA PRO A 1047 -25.06 -10.86 -5.19
C PRO A 1047 -25.75 -11.88 -6.12
N VAL A 1048 -26.45 -12.86 -5.56
CA VAL A 1048 -27.09 -13.91 -6.38
C VAL A 1048 -28.40 -13.41 -7.01
N PRO A 1049 -28.60 -13.60 -8.34
CA PRO A 1049 -29.83 -13.20 -9.04
C PRO A 1049 -30.98 -14.19 -8.77
N TYR A 1050 -31.50 -14.16 -7.54
CA TYR A 1050 -32.46 -15.13 -7.02
C TYR A 1050 -33.75 -15.24 -7.87
N TYR A 1051 -34.29 -14.13 -8.37
CA TYR A 1051 -35.56 -14.12 -9.11
C TYR A 1051 -35.40 -14.65 -10.54
N GLU A 1052 -34.27 -14.35 -11.18
CA GLU A 1052 -33.88 -14.88 -12.49
C GLU A 1052 -33.60 -16.39 -12.41
N ILE A 1053 -33.01 -16.85 -11.31
CA ILE A 1053 -32.81 -18.28 -11.02
C ILE A 1053 -34.15 -19.00 -10.86
N VAL A 1054 -35.09 -18.46 -10.06
CA VAL A 1054 -36.45 -19.03 -9.91
C VAL A 1054 -37.13 -19.16 -11.28
N LYS A 1055 -37.14 -18.10 -12.09
CA LYS A 1055 -37.72 -18.12 -13.43
C LYS A 1055 -37.04 -19.14 -14.35
N ALA A 1056 -35.72 -19.31 -14.26
CA ALA A 1056 -34.98 -20.31 -15.03
C ALA A 1056 -35.32 -21.76 -14.59
N LEU A 1057 -35.56 -21.99 -13.31
CA LEU A 1057 -35.99 -23.29 -12.77
C LEU A 1057 -37.43 -23.64 -13.18
N GLU A 1058 -38.34 -22.67 -13.12
CA GLU A 1058 -39.73 -22.80 -13.58
C GLU A 1058 -39.83 -23.10 -15.09
N THR A 1059 -38.82 -22.70 -15.86
CA THR A 1059 -38.73 -23.00 -17.30
C THR A 1059 -38.55 -24.50 -17.57
N TYR A 1060 -37.94 -25.27 -16.65
CA TYR A 1060 -37.60 -26.69 -16.83
C TYR A 1060 -38.12 -27.57 -15.67
N PRO A 1061 -39.44 -27.63 -15.43
CA PRO A 1061 -40.02 -28.16 -14.19
C PRO A 1061 -39.66 -29.62 -13.89
N ASN A 1062 -39.57 -30.46 -14.92
CA ASN A 1062 -39.32 -31.90 -14.77
C ASN A 1062 -37.83 -32.26 -14.63
N SER A 1063 -36.92 -31.28 -14.63
CA SER A 1063 -35.48 -31.53 -14.65
C SER A 1063 -34.86 -31.82 -13.28
N ASP A 1064 -33.73 -32.53 -13.29
CA ASP A 1064 -32.71 -32.47 -12.24
C ASP A 1064 -31.93 -31.16 -12.34
N VAL A 1065 -31.68 -30.51 -11.20
CA VAL A 1065 -30.88 -29.29 -11.12
C VAL A 1065 -29.43 -29.63 -10.78
N MET A 1066 -28.49 -29.14 -11.58
CA MET A 1066 -27.06 -29.38 -11.40
C MET A 1066 -26.27 -28.07 -11.45
N TYR A 1067 -25.21 -27.98 -10.64
CA TYR A 1067 -24.15 -26.98 -10.83
C TYR A 1067 -22.89 -27.65 -11.38
N CYS A 1068 -22.39 -27.16 -12.51
CA CYS A 1068 -21.17 -27.64 -13.16
C CYS A 1068 -20.09 -26.56 -13.17
N GLN A 1069 -18.87 -26.91 -12.73
CA GLN A 1069 -17.71 -26.02 -12.68
C GLN A 1069 -16.42 -26.74 -13.10
N GLU A 1070 -15.40 -25.99 -13.47
CA GLU A 1070 -14.07 -26.56 -13.75
C GLU A 1070 -13.28 -26.78 -12.45
N GLU A 1071 -13.52 -25.97 -11.43
CA GLU A 1071 -12.76 -25.95 -10.19
C GLU A 1071 -13.03 -27.18 -9.30
N PRO A 1072 -12.07 -27.60 -8.44
CA PRO A 1072 -12.30 -28.61 -7.40
C PRO A 1072 -13.53 -28.28 -6.55
N VAL A 1073 -14.24 -29.29 -6.04
CA VAL A 1073 -15.45 -29.09 -5.21
C VAL A 1073 -15.22 -28.26 -3.93
N ASN A 1074 -13.95 -28.12 -3.50
CA ASN A 1074 -13.52 -27.25 -2.41
C ASN A 1074 -12.97 -25.88 -2.86
N GLY A 1075 -13.23 -25.51 -4.11
CA GLY A 1075 -12.90 -24.24 -4.74
C GLY A 1075 -14.01 -23.81 -5.73
N GLY A 1076 -13.81 -22.69 -6.43
CA GLY A 1076 -14.82 -22.17 -7.34
C GLY A 1076 -16.07 -21.67 -6.61
N ALA A 1077 -17.25 -21.82 -7.23
CA ALA A 1077 -18.50 -21.25 -6.71
C ALA A 1077 -19.47 -22.26 -6.08
N TYR A 1078 -19.30 -23.57 -6.26
CA TYR A 1078 -20.28 -24.59 -5.84
C TYR A 1078 -20.69 -24.49 -4.36
N THR A 1079 -19.73 -24.40 -3.44
CA THR A 1079 -20.01 -24.36 -1.99
C THR A 1079 -20.77 -23.11 -1.53
N TYR A 1080 -20.72 -22.03 -2.33
CA TYR A 1080 -21.45 -20.79 -2.08
C TYR A 1080 -22.82 -20.78 -2.79
N LEU A 1081 -22.88 -21.26 -4.04
CA LEU A 1081 -24.09 -21.24 -4.84
C LEU A 1081 -25.06 -22.38 -4.52
N ALA A 1082 -24.59 -23.59 -4.20
CA ALA A 1082 -25.46 -24.73 -3.91
C ALA A 1082 -26.57 -24.44 -2.87
N PRO A 1083 -26.28 -23.89 -1.66
CA PRO A 1083 -27.35 -23.58 -0.70
C PRO A 1083 -28.30 -22.47 -1.19
N ARG A 1084 -27.81 -21.52 -2.02
CA ARG A 1084 -28.60 -20.42 -2.59
C ARG A 1084 -29.52 -20.90 -3.71
N LEU A 1085 -29.02 -21.79 -4.56
CA LEU A 1085 -29.78 -22.50 -5.59
C LEU A 1085 -30.85 -23.39 -4.95
N GLU A 1086 -30.54 -24.13 -3.88
CA GLU A 1086 -31.55 -24.89 -3.11
C GLU A 1086 -32.62 -23.97 -2.50
N ASN A 1087 -32.23 -22.80 -1.97
CA ASN A 1087 -33.16 -21.80 -1.43
C ASN A 1087 -34.09 -21.23 -2.52
N ALA A 1088 -33.57 -20.99 -3.73
CA ALA A 1088 -34.37 -20.62 -4.90
C ALA A 1088 -35.29 -21.76 -5.39
N MET A 1089 -34.80 -23.00 -5.43
CA MET A 1089 -35.59 -24.19 -5.77
C MET A 1089 -36.79 -24.38 -4.83
N ASN A 1090 -36.62 -24.06 -3.54
CA ASN A 1090 -37.71 -24.07 -2.55
C ASN A 1090 -38.80 -23.01 -2.77
N GLN A 1091 -38.62 -22.05 -3.69
CA GLN A 1091 -39.68 -21.14 -4.13
C GLN A 1091 -40.48 -21.68 -5.33
N THR A 1092 -40.08 -22.84 -5.90
CA THR A 1092 -40.73 -23.42 -7.09
C THR A 1092 -41.52 -24.68 -6.73
N GLU A 1093 -42.68 -24.88 -7.37
CA GLU A 1093 -43.53 -26.07 -7.14
C GLU A 1093 -42.80 -27.38 -7.45
N ASN A 1094 -42.03 -27.42 -8.54
CA ASN A 1094 -41.49 -28.66 -9.11
C ASN A 1094 -40.06 -29.01 -8.63
N HIS A 1095 -39.37 -28.11 -7.92
CA HIS A 1095 -38.01 -28.35 -7.41
C HIS A 1095 -37.85 -28.19 -5.90
N ALA A 1096 -38.89 -27.78 -5.16
CA ALA A 1096 -38.82 -27.67 -3.70
C ALA A 1096 -38.41 -29.00 -3.05
N GLY A 1097 -37.47 -28.95 -2.11
CA GLY A 1097 -36.91 -30.12 -1.43
C GLY A 1097 -35.95 -30.99 -2.27
N LYS A 1098 -35.78 -30.75 -3.57
CA LYS A 1098 -34.69 -31.37 -4.36
C LYS A 1098 -33.32 -30.83 -3.89
N LYS A 1099 -32.25 -31.51 -4.32
CA LYS A 1099 -30.85 -31.13 -4.06
C LYS A 1099 -30.12 -30.77 -5.35
N VAL A 1100 -29.18 -29.82 -5.26
CA VAL A 1100 -28.34 -29.42 -6.39
C VAL A 1100 -27.26 -30.47 -6.60
N LEU A 1101 -27.28 -31.14 -7.75
CA LEU A 1101 -26.25 -32.09 -8.17
C LEU A 1101 -24.94 -31.35 -8.48
N TYR A 1102 -23.80 -32.04 -8.35
CA TYR A 1102 -22.48 -31.51 -8.66
C TYR A 1102 -21.86 -32.24 -9.85
N ALA A 1103 -21.26 -31.47 -10.77
CA ALA A 1103 -20.28 -31.97 -11.73
C ALA A 1103 -19.03 -31.08 -11.69
N GLY A 1104 -17.84 -31.70 -11.59
CA GLY A 1104 -16.58 -30.96 -11.51
C GLY A 1104 -15.43 -31.80 -10.97
N ARG A 1105 -14.36 -31.14 -10.53
CA ARG A 1105 -13.15 -31.80 -10.03
C ARG A 1105 -13.32 -32.30 -8.58
N PRO A 1106 -12.75 -33.46 -8.21
CA PRO A 1106 -12.72 -33.91 -6.82
C PRO A 1106 -11.87 -32.97 -5.96
N PRO A 1107 -11.99 -32.99 -4.61
CA PRO A 1107 -11.35 -32.00 -3.77
C PRO A 1107 -9.82 -32.16 -3.73
N TYR A 1108 -9.11 -31.04 -3.83
CA TYR A 1108 -7.65 -30.98 -3.87
C TYR A 1108 -7.08 -29.87 -2.98
N ALA A 1109 -5.86 -30.08 -2.47
CA ALA A 1109 -5.10 -29.05 -1.75
C ALA A 1109 -4.36 -28.08 -2.69
N SER A 1110 -3.89 -28.59 -3.84
CA SER A 1110 -3.48 -27.78 -5.00
C SER A 1110 -4.72 -27.35 -5.78
N VAL A 1111 -4.77 -26.11 -6.28
CA VAL A 1111 -5.95 -25.67 -7.07
C VAL A 1111 -6.10 -26.44 -8.38
N ALA A 1112 -5.00 -26.78 -9.05
CA ALA A 1112 -5.00 -27.57 -10.28
C ALA A 1112 -3.86 -28.59 -10.32
N THR A 1113 -3.94 -29.52 -11.27
CA THR A 1113 -2.89 -30.50 -11.55
C THR A 1113 -1.82 -29.93 -12.50
N GLY A 1114 -0.55 -30.18 -12.20
CA GLY A 1114 0.57 -29.87 -13.11
C GLY A 1114 0.66 -30.78 -14.34
N SER A 1115 -0.17 -31.82 -14.43
CA SER A 1115 -0.14 -32.78 -15.54
C SER A 1115 -1.25 -32.53 -16.55
N LYS A 1116 -0.88 -32.05 -17.74
CA LYS A 1116 -1.80 -31.87 -18.89
C LYS A 1116 -2.56 -33.14 -19.28
N LYS A 1117 -2.04 -34.33 -18.96
CA LYS A 1117 -2.76 -35.60 -19.14
C LYS A 1117 -3.89 -35.75 -18.12
N ILE A 1118 -3.59 -35.56 -16.83
CA ILE A 1118 -4.59 -35.68 -15.76
C ILE A 1118 -5.65 -34.59 -15.92
N HIS A 1119 -5.25 -33.35 -16.23
CA HIS A 1119 -6.17 -32.25 -16.53
C HIS A 1119 -7.22 -32.61 -17.60
N LYS A 1120 -6.81 -33.25 -18.70
CA LYS A 1120 -7.74 -33.72 -19.74
C LYS A 1120 -8.64 -34.87 -19.28
N GLN A 1121 -8.14 -35.75 -18.40
CA GLN A 1121 -8.95 -36.82 -17.80
C GLN A 1121 -10.01 -36.25 -16.84
N GLU A 1122 -9.66 -35.24 -16.04
CA GLU A 1122 -10.59 -34.51 -15.17
C GLU A 1122 -11.69 -33.78 -15.97
N VAL A 1123 -11.32 -33.13 -17.11
CA VAL A 1123 -12.31 -32.49 -18.00
C VAL A 1123 -13.29 -33.52 -18.55
N GLN A 1124 -12.80 -34.65 -19.07
CA GLN A 1124 -13.67 -35.73 -19.54
C GLN A 1124 -14.58 -36.26 -18.42
N GLN A 1125 -14.04 -36.43 -17.20
CA GLN A 1125 -14.79 -36.92 -16.05
C GLN A 1125 -15.95 -36.01 -15.64
N PHE A 1126 -15.76 -34.68 -15.57
CA PHE A 1126 -16.88 -33.79 -15.21
C PHE A 1126 -17.88 -33.64 -16.36
N LEU A 1127 -17.44 -33.69 -17.63
CA LEU A 1127 -18.34 -33.72 -18.78
C LEU A 1127 -19.21 -34.99 -18.80
N ASP A 1128 -18.64 -36.12 -18.40
CA ASP A 1128 -19.38 -37.38 -18.26
C ASP A 1128 -20.31 -37.42 -17.05
N GLN A 1129 -20.03 -36.67 -15.98
CA GLN A 1129 -20.97 -36.43 -14.88
C GLN A 1129 -22.12 -35.50 -15.31
N ALA A 1130 -21.79 -34.44 -16.05
CA ALA A 1130 -22.73 -33.40 -16.45
C ALA A 1130 -23.73 -33.88 -17.51
N LEU A 1131 -23.24 -34.53 -18.57
CA LEU A 1131 -24.00 -34.77 -19.79
C LEU A 1131 -24.57 -36.18 -19.94
N ASN A 1132 -24.24 -37.13 -19.05
CA ASN A 1132 -24.87 -38.45 -19.04
C ASN A 1132 -26.07 -38.42 -18.07
N VAL A 1133 -27.27 -38.68 -18.60
CA VAL A 1133 -28.56 -38.66 -17.88
C VAL A 1133 -29.15 -40.07 -17.80
#